data_AF-A0A0U3SCW2-F1
#
_entry.id   AF-A0A0U3SCW2-F1
#
_cell.length_a   1.000
_cell.length_b   1.000
_cell.length_c   1.000
_cell.angle_alpha   90.00
_cell.angle_beta   90.00
_cell.angle_gamma   90.00
#
_symmetry.space_group_name_H-M   'P 1'
#
loop_
_entity.id
_entity.type
_entity.pdbx_description
1 polymer ?
#
loop_
_entity_poly.entity_id
_entity_poly.type
_entity_poly.pdbx_seq_one_letter_code
_entity_poly.pdbx_strand_id
1 'polypeptide(L)'
;MKSTLVLLLAGLAAFLMLAFGPAAEPKTQIFLVGDSTMADKADLTKPERGWGMEFGQYFDGGVVIRNTAVNGRSTKSFLREGRWAKVLQDLKPGDWVFIQFGHNDSKVEDSTRSAPAQTLYRQLLTKFVQEAKQKGANPVLLTPVGRRFFDEAGKRKDDHGEYPGVVREVAKAQKVPLIDLHEKSWALYSQLGEQGSRPLFWSYLNGYYQLNPVPPAKNDNTHFSEYGATRVAQLVAQSVKEQNLPLASHLSRAPFDGKYLFDLPVVLEPMFKKDTFNIVKYGAVADGQALNTEAFRKAVDACAVNGGTVLVPRGLWLTGPIVLKNNVNLHLATGALVQFTADRSQYPLIKTTWEGEEAIRSQAPISGVDLTNIAITGNGIFDGAGDAWRPVKKNKLNETQWQKLVASGGVLSDKKDYWYPSAGSLKGNLLATAGTPRKSLDPKDFDDIRDFLRPNMLSLTRCKQILLEGFTIQNSPAWTIHPLLCENITLRNVTAKNPWYGQNTDALDLESCRTGVVEGCTFDVGDDGICIKSGRDEQGRKRGVPTENFIVRDTKVYHAHGGFVIGSEMSGGARNLYVYNCTFMGTDVGLRFKTARGRGGVVENIFVDGVDMTDIAGEAILFDMYYAAKDPVPLAGESTAPPVIAAQPLNEGTPQFKGFRIRNVTCKGATTGILVRGLPEMSIKDISIENAVLESKKGLVCQEAENIRLKNVTLLSTETAPVMEVQNSHNIALDGIHYTKGAELLLRVTGDRSKDIRLTNTNIKLAKKDVELGQKVAKKAVVFAKR
;
A
#
# COMPACT_ATOMS: atom_id res chain seq x y z
N MET A 1 29.31 -59.38 21.36
CA MET A 1 28.15 -59.09 22.25
C MET A 1 28.03 -57.62 22.66
N LYS A 2 29.11 -56.90 23.01
CA LYS A 2 29.01 -55.50 23.47
C LYS A 2 28.59 -54.48 22.39
N SER A 3 28.99 -54.64 21.13
CA SER A 3 28.62 -53.68 20.05
C SER A 3 27.16 -53.81 19.61
N THR A 4 26.63 -55.03 19.58
CA THR A 4 25.23 -55.32 19.20
C THR A 4 24.23 -54.76 20.21
N LEU A 5 24.58 -54.77 21.51
CA LEU A 5 23.73 -54.22 22.58
C LEU A 5 23.68 -52.69 22.55
N VAL A 6 24.79 -52.02 22.20
CA VAL A 6 24.84 -50.55 22.07
C VAL A 6 24.04 -50.06 20.87
N LEU A 7 24.08 -50.77 19.74
CA LEU A 7 23.24 -50.48 18.57
C LEU A 7 21.74 -50.71 18.84
N LEU A 8 21.39 -51.76 19.59
CA LEU A 8 20.00 -51.99 20.01
C LEU A 8 19.49 -50.92 20.98
N LEU A 9 20.31 -50.48 21.95
CA LEU A 9 19.95 -49.43 22.89
C LEU A 9 19.84 -48.05 22.22
N ALA A 10 20.72 -47.74 21.26
CA ALA A 10 20.63 -46.51 20.46
C ALA A 10 19.40 -46.51 19.54
N GLY A 11 19.06 -47.65 18.93
CA GLY A 11 17.85 -47.84 18.14
C GLY A 11 16.57 -47.72 18.98
N LEU A 12 16.56 -48.28 20.20
CA LEU A 12 15.44 -48.18 21.13
C LEU A 12 15.25 -46.74 21.66
N ALA A 13 16.34 -46.01 21.92
CA ALA A 13 16.29 -44.61 22.33
C ALA A 13 15.78 -43.69 21.19
N ALA A 14 16.19 -43.94 19.95
CA ALA A 14 15.67 -43.22 18.78
C ALA A 14 14.19 -43.55 18.52
N PHE A 15 13.77 -44.81 18.71
CA PHE A 15 12.38 -45.22 18.60
C PHE A 15 11.50 -44.63 19.72
N LEU A 16 12.03 -44.51 20.94
CA LEU A 16 11.35 -43.85 22.06
C LEU A 16 11.26 -42.32 21.88
N MET A 17 12.27 -41.67 21.29
CA MET A 17 12.17 -40.23 20.95
C MET A 17 11.19 -39.95 19.80
N LEU A 18 10.99 -40.90 18.88
CA LEU A 18 9.98 -40.81 17.83
C LEU A 18 8.57 -41.22 18.31
N ALA A 19 8.47 -42.10 19.32
CA ALA A 19 7.20 -42.53 19.91
C ALA A 19 6.64 -41.55 20.96
N PHE A 20 7.47 -40.65 21.49
CA PHE A 20 7.10 -39.65 22.50
C PHE A 20 7.45 -38.21 22.06
N GLY A 21 7.26 -37.88 20.78
CA GLY A 21 7.11 -36.48 20.40
C GLY A 21 5.93 -35.87 21.18
N PRO A 22 6.01 -34.60 21.64
CA PRO A 22 4.85 -33.97 22.26
C PRO A 22 3.67 -34.09 21.29
N ALA A 23 2.56 -34.68 21.76
CA ALA A 23 1.35 -34.76 20.96
C ALA A 23 1.05 -33.35 20.44
N ALA A 24 0.83 -33.22 19.12
CA ALA A 24 0.50 -31.93 18.54
C ALA A 24 -0.63 -31.30 19.37
N GLU A 25 -0.42 -30.06 19.84
CA GLU A 25 -1.43 -29.40 20.68
C GLU A 25 -2.79 -29.47 19.96
N PRO A 26 -3.87 -29.80 20.69
CA PRO A 26 -5.18 -29.93 20.09
C PRO A 26 -5.58 -28.57 19.50
N LYS A 27 -5.69 -28.51 18.16
CA LYS A 27 -6.09 -27.30 17.46
C LYS A 27 -7.55 -26.95 17.79
N THR A 28 -7.80 -25.68 18.06
CA THR A 28 -9.16 -25.15 18.25
C THR A 28 -9.93 -25.30 16.93
N GLN A 29 -11.09 -25.98 16.95
CA GLN A 29 -11.92 -26.08 15.75
C GLN A 29 -12.99 -25.00 15.73
N ILE A 30 -13.23 -24.44 14.55
CA ILE A 30 -14.39 -23.58 14.29
C ILE A 30 -15.28 -24.27 13.27
N PHE A 31 -16.47 -24.68 13.69
CA PHE A 31 -17.51 -25.18 12.80
C PHE A 31 -18.31 -24.00 12.26
N LEU A 32 -18.32 -23.84 10.94
CA LEU A 32 -19.18 -22.87 10.26
C LEU A 32 -20.45 -23.60 9.81
N VAL A 33 -21.60 -23.17 10.33
CA VAL A 33 -22.90 -23.81 10.12
C VAL A 33 -23.85 -22.79 9.51
N GLY A 34 -24.19 -22.96 8.24
CA GLY A 34 -25.01 -21.95 7.56
C GLY A 34 -25.42 -22.28 6.15
N ASP A 35 -25.79 -21.21 5.43
CA ASP A 35 -26.35 -21.25 4.09
C ASP A 35 -25.30 -20.92 2.99
N SER A 36 -25.79 -20.58 1.79
CA SER A 36 -24.96 -20.35 0.62
C SER A 36 -24.01 -19.16 0.73
N THR A 37 -24.24 -18.17 1.59
CA THR A 37 -23.32 -17.03 1.71
C THR A 37 -22.05 -17.39 2.48
N MET A 38 -22.09 -18.47 3.27
CA MET A 38 -20.99 -18.99 4.09
C MET A 38 -20.32 -20.23 3.45
N ALA A 39 -21.06 -21.02 2.67
CA ALA A 39 -20.66 -22.33 2.16
C ALA A 39 -19.46 -22.34 1.20
N ASP A 40 -18.70 -23.44 1.23
CA ASP A 40 -17.66 -23.72 0.24
C ASP A 40 -18.26 -23.92 -1.17
N LYS A 41 -17.50 -23.49 -2.19
CA LYS A 41 -17.86 -23.65 -3.60
C LYS A 41 -16.89 -24.64 -4.24
N ALA A 42 -17.43 -25.76 -4.74
CA ALA A 42 -16.64 -26.85 -5.29
C ALA A 42 -15.94 -26.50 -6.62
N ASP A 43 -16.57 -25.64 -7.43
CA ASP A 43 -16.03 -25.22 -8.72
C ASP A 43 -15.41 -23.82 -8.61
N LEU A 44 -14.09 -23.78 -8.35
CA LEU A 44 -13.35 -22.53 -8.21
C LEU A 44 -13.18 -21.76 -9.53
N THR A 45 -13.53 -22.37 -10.68
CA THR A 45 -13.56 -21.66 -11.97
C THR A 45 -14.74 -20.70 -12.06
N LYS A 46 -15.76 -20.88 -11.22
CA LYS A 46 -16.87 -19.94 -11.08
C LYS A 46 -16.48 -18.81 -10.11
N PRO A 47 -17.01 -17.59 -10.31
CA PRO A 47 -16.67 -16.45 -9.47
C PRO A 47 -17.29 -16.47 -8.07
N GLU A 48 -18.30 -17.32 -7.82
CA GLU A 48 -18.99 -17.38 -6.54
C GLU A 48 -18.06 -17.90 -5.44
N ARG A 49 -18.09 -17.26 -4.27
CA ARG A 49 -17.41 -17.67 -3.03
C ARG A 49 -18.33 -17.47 -1.83
N GLY A 50 -18.23 -18.37 -0.86
CA GLY A 50 -18.81 -18.15 0.47
C GLY A 50 -17.76 -17.54 1.40
N TRP A 51 -18.15 -16.64 2.30
CA TRP A 51 -17.19 -15.98 3.20
C TRP A 51 -16.48 -16.97 4.14
N GLY A 52 -17.07 -18.15 4.39
CA GLY A 52 -16.43 -19.21 5.19
C GLY A 52 -15.17 -19.79 4.57
N MET A 53 -15.02 -19.69 3.24
CA MET A 53 -13.80 -20.09 2.52
C MET A 53 -12.61 -19.19 2.88
N GLU A 54 -12.90 -17.91 3.07
CA GLU A 54 -11.90 -16.87 3.31
C GLU A 54 -11.57 -16.70 4.80
N PHE A 55 -12.47 -17.11 5.69
CA PHE A 55 -12.36 -16.82 7.13
C PHE A 55 -11.10 -17.39 7.81
N GLY A 56 -10.62 -18.55 7.34
CA GLY A 56 -9.44 -19.20 7.91
C GLY A 56 -8.16 -18.37 7.82
N GLN A 57 -8.04 -17.47 6.83
CA GLN A 57 -6.84 -16.66 6.62
C GLN A 57 -6.54 -15.69 7.76
N TYR A 58 -7.52 -15.39 8.61
CA TYR A 58 -7.38 -14.45 9.74
C TYR A 58 -6.96 -15.13 11.04
N PHE A 59 -6.72 -16.44 11.04
CA PHE A 59 -6.26 -17.17 12.22
C PHE A 59 -4.86 -17.74 12.03
N ASP A 60 -4.17 -17.94 13.14
CA ASP A 60 -2.89 -18.61 13.17
C ASP A 60 -3.02 -20.12 12.92
N GLY A 61 -1.89 -20.83 12.90
CA GLY A 61 -1.88 -22.28 12.67
C GLY A 61 -2.57 -23.13 13.76
N GLY A 62 -3.04 -22.52 14.85
CA GLY A 62 -3.72 -23.14 15.98
C GLY A 62 -5.23 -23.35 15.77
N VAL A 63 -5.81 -22.81 14.70
CA VAL A 63 -7.24 -22.96 14.37
C VAL A 63 -7.44 -23.85 13.15
N VAL A 64 -8.51 -24.66 13.17
CA VAL A 64 -8.99 -25.41 12.00
C VAL A 64 -10.42 -25.00 11.68
N ILE A 65 -10.64 -24.49 10.47
CA ILE A 65 -11.98 -24.19 9.97
C ILE A 65 -12.62 -25.49 9.44
N ARG A 66 -13.78 -25.83 10.01
CA ARG A 66 -14.68 -26.89 9.55
C ARG A 66 -15.91 -26.24 8.91
N ASN A 67 -15.80 -25.86 7.64
CA ASN A 67 -16.94 -25.27 6.95
C ASN A 67 -17.97 -26.36 6.59
N THR A 68 -19.09 -26.36 7.31
CA THR A 68 -20.19 -27.32 7.11
C THR A 68 -21.43 -26.64 6.52
N ALA A 69 -21.33 -25.35 6.18
CA ALA A 69 -22.40 -24.61 5.53
C ALA A 69 -22.66 -25.14 4.11
N VAL A 70 -23.91 -25.06 3.66
CA VAL A 70 -24.33 -25.69 2.41
C VAL A 70 -25.27 -24.80 1.62
N ASN A 71 -25.02 -24.73 0.31
CA ASN A 71 -25.85 -23.96 -0.61
C ASN A 71 -27.34 -24.30 -0.51
N GLY A 72 -28.17 -23.26 -0.41
CA GLY A 72 -29.63 -23.38 -0.43
C GLY A 72 -30.26 -23.94 0.86
N ARG A 73 -29.48 -24.20 1.92
CA ARG A 73 -30.03 -24.74 3.17
C ARG A 73 -30.59 -23.64 4.08
N SER A 74 -31.63 -24.01 4.81
CA SER A 74 -32.24 -23.25 5.90
C SER A 74 -32.04 -24.01 7.21
N THR A 75 -32.40 -23.42 8.36
CA THR A 75 -32.36 -24.15 9.64
C THR A 75 -33.15 -25.47 9.56
N LYS A 76 -34.33 -25.44 8.93
CA LYS A 76 -35.23 -26.58 8.76
C LYS A 76 -34.63 -27.67 7.87
N SER A 77 -34.14 -27.32 6.68
CA SER A 77 -33.58 -28.33 5.78
C SER A 77 -32.24 -28.88 6.26
N PHE A 78 -31.41 -28.05 6.91
CA PHE A 78 -30.14 -28.48 7.50
C PHE A 78 -30.35 -29.52 8.61
N LEU A 79 -31.38 -29.33 9.45
CA LEU A 79 -31.77 -30.33 10.44
C LEU A 79 -32.33 -31.59 9.78
N ARG A 80 -33.31 -31.45 8.86
CA ARG A 80 -33.97 -32.58 8.19
C ARG A 80 -32.99 -33.48 7.43
N GLU A 81 -32.00 -32.89 6.78
CA GLU A 81 -30.95 -33.62 6.03
C GLU A 81 -29.91 -34.30 6.93
N GLY A 82 -30.05 -34.25 8.27
CA GLY A 82 -29.11 -34.87 9.20
C GLY A 82 -27.76 -34.16 9.33
N ARG A 83 -27.60 -32.97 8.72
CA ARG A 83 -26.32 -32.24 8.73
C ARG A 83 -25.95 -31.73 10.11
N TRP A 84 -26.94 -31.25 10.87
CA TRP A 84 -26.73 -30.86 12.25
C TRP A 84 -26.31 -32.04 13.14
N ALA A 85 -26.92 -33.21 12.94
CA ALA A 85 -26.52 -34.43 13.65
C ALA A 85 -25.07 -34.80 13.35
N LYS A 86 -24.61 -34.60 12.11
CA LYS A 86 -23.20 -34.82 11.74
C LYS A 86 -22.26 -33.83 12.44
N VAL A 87 -22.63 -32.54 12.51
CA VAL A 87 -21.87 -31.54 13.28
C VAL A 87 -21.77 -31.96 14.76
N LEU A 88 -22.88 -32.33 15.40
CA LEU A 88 -22.88 -32.79 16.80
C LEU A 88 -22.08 -34.06 17.07
N GLN A 89 -21.95 -34.94 16.06
CA GLN A 89 -21.11 -36.13 16.14
C GLN A 89 -19.63 -35.76 16.18
N ASP A 90 -19.23 -34.76 15.41
CA ASP A 90 -17.83 -34.38 15.22
C ASP A 90 -17.37 -33.31 16.23
N LEU A 91 -18.30 -32.63 16.91
CA LEU A 91 -18.04 -31.61 17.93
C LEU A 91 -17.40 -32.18 19.20
N LYS A 92 -16.41 -31.45 19.72
CA LYS A 92 -15.71 -31.70 20.98
C LYS A 92 -15.88 -30.53 21.95
N PRO A 93 -15.74 -30.76 23.27
CA PRO A 93 -15.71 -29.67 24.24
C PRO A 93 -14.62 -28.64 23.90
N GLY A 94 -14.95 -27.36 23.96
CA GLY A 94 -14.07 -26.25 23.61
C GLY A 94 -14.15 -25.79 22.15
N ASP A 95 -14.70 -26.59 21.23
CA ASP A 95 -14.88 -26.20 19.83
C ASP A 95 -15.81 -24.98 19.72
N TRP A 96 -15.66 -24.19 18.65
CA TRP A 96 -16.51 -23.04 18.35
C TRP A 96 -17.53 -23.39 17.27
N VAL A 97 -18.74 -22.85 17.36
CA VAL A 97 -19.81 -23.11 16.38
C VAL A 97 -20.44 -21.78 15.94
N PHE A 98 -20.10 -21.34 14.73
CA PHE A 98 -20.61 -20.10 14.13
C PHE A 98 -21.84 -20.44 13.30
N ILE A 99 -23.02 -19.97 13.72
CA ILE A 99 -24.31 -20.35 13.15
C ILE A 99 -24.93 -19.14 12.43
N GLN A 100 -25.14 -19.25 11.11
CA GLN A 100 -25.75 -18.20 10.27
C GLN A 100 -26.81 -18.78 9.34
N PHE A 101 -28.06 -18.37 9.52
CA PHE A 101 -29.19 -18.74 8.65
C PHE A 101 -30.16 -17.56 8.49
N GLY A 102 -31.19 -17.71 7.65
CA GLY A 102 -32.22 -16.69 7.43
C GLY A 102 -32.57 -16.50 5.96
N HIS A 103 -31.60 -16.64 5.04
CA HIS A 103 -31.84 -16.39 3.62
C HIS A 103 -32.83 -17.36 2.98
N ASN A 104 -32.71 -18.65 3.32
CA ASN A 104 -33.59 -19.70 2.77
C ASN A 104 -34.79 -19.97 3.69
N ASP A 105 -34.67 -19.65 4.97
CA ASP A 105 -35.76 -19.73 5.95
C ASP A 105 -36.91 -18.77 5.58
N SER A 106 -36.57 -17.60 5.01
CA SER A 106 -37.52 -16.57 4.59
C SER A 106 -38.34 -16.89 3.32
N LYS A 107 -38.05 -17.98 2.62
CA LYS A 107 -38.70 -18.35 1.34
C LYS A 107 -40.01 -19.11 1.59
N VAL A 108 -41.07 -18.38 1.89
CA VAL A 108 -42.40 -18.93 2.23
C VAL A 108 -43.00 -19.84 1.14
N GLU A 109 -42.60 -19.61 -0.11
CA GLU A 109 -42.99 -20.37 -1.29
C GLU A 109 -42.33 -21.76 -1.37
N ASP A 110 -41.19 -21.98 -0.71
CA ASP A 110 -40.52 -23.28 -0.64
C ASP A 110 -40.75 -23.92 0.73
N SER A 111 -41.83 -24.70 0.85
CA SER A 111 -42.19 -25.39 2.10
C SER A 111 -41.10 -26.35 2.63
N THR A 112 -40.17 -26.77 1.77
CA THR A 112 -39.06 -27.64 2.16
C THR A 112 -37.96 -26.88 2.91
N ARG A 113 -37.89 -25.56 2.75
CA ARG A 113 -36.89 -24.67 3.36
C ARG A 113 -37.50 -23.68 4.34
N SER A 114 -38.71 -23.19 4.09
CA SER A 114 -39.36 -22.16 4.90
C SER A 114 -39.47 -22.54 6.37
N ALA A 115 -39.07 -21.62 7.24
CA ALA A 115 -39.22 -21.70 8.69
C ALA A 115 -39.67 -20.33 9.22
N PRO A 116 -40.94 -20.16 9.65
CA PRO A 116 -41.42 -18.86 10.11
C PRO A 116 -40.55 -18.30 11.25
N ALA A 117 -40.18 -17.02 11.13
CA ALA A 117 -39.17 -16.37 11.96
C ALA A 117 -39.43 -16.53 13.47
N GLN A 118 -40.62 -16.13 13.93
CA GLN A 118 -40.97 -16.10 15.35
C GLN A 118 -41.18 -17.49 15.98
N THR A 119 -41.44 -18.53 15.17
CA THR A 119 -41.75 -19.88 15.66
C THR A 119 -40.64 -20.88 15.31
N LEU A 120 -40.75 -21.57 14.17
CA LEU A 120 -39.86 -22.68 13.83
C LEU A 120 -38.39 -22.25 13.71
N TYR A 121 -38.11 -21.10 13.10
CA TYR A 121 -36.73 -20.60 12.97
C TYR A 121 -36.11 -20.30 14.34
N ARG A 122 -36.82 -19.55 15.19
CA ARG A 122 -36.42 -19.30 16.59
C ARG A 122 -36.16 -20.59 17.35
N GLN A 123 -37.09 -21.56 17.24
CA GLN A 123 -36.99 -22.85 17.93
C GLN A 123 -35.74 -23.62 17.47
N LEU A 124 -35.47 -23.65 16.17
CA LEU A 124 -34.33 -24.37 15.61
C LEU A 124 -32.99 -23.71 15.95
N LEU A 125 -32.90 -22.37 15.90
CA LEU A 125 -31.70 -21.67 16.36
C LEU A 125 -31.43 -21.93 17.85
N THR A 126 -32.48 -21.87 18.67
CA THR A 126 -32.38 -22.17 20.11
C THR A 126 -31.90 -23.60 20.32
N LYS A 127 -32.46 -24.56 19.57
CA LYS A 127 -32.03 -25.97 19.60
C LYS A 127 -30.55 -26.12 19.25
N PHE A 128 -30.09 -25.54 18.15
CA PHE A 128 -28.68 -25.64 17.74
C PHE A 128 -27.72 -25.08 18.79
N VAL A 129 -28.05 -23.92 19.38
CA VAL A 129 -27.26 -23.32 20.46
C VAL A 129 -27.22 -24.21 21.70
N GLN A 130 -28.38 -24.75 22.13
CA GLN A 130 -28.46 -25.59 23.31
C GLN A 130 -27.70 -26.91 23.13
N GLU A 131 -27.84 -27.56 21.98
CA GLU A 131 -27.15 -28.83 21.71
C GLU A 131 -25.63 -28.63 21.56
N ALA A 132 -25.18 -27.52 20.98
CA ALA A 132 -23.76 -27.15 20.98
C ALA A 132 -23.22 -26.96 22.40
N LYS A 133 -23.95 -26.23 23.27
CA LYS A 133 -23.57 -26.06 24.69
C LYS A 133 -23.55 -27.38 25.44
N GLN A 134 -24.49 -28.29 25.19
CA GLN A 134 -24.52 -29.62 25.80
C GLN A 134 -23.30 -30.46 25.42
N LYS A 135 -22.72 -30.24 24.24
CA LYS A 135 -21.45 -30.83 23.81
C LYS A 135 -20.20 -30.14 24.38
N GLY A 136 -20.38 -29.10 25.20
CA GLY A 136 -19.29 -28.29 25.74
C GLY A 136 -18.67 -27.32 24.72
N ALA A 137 -19.33 -27.08 23.59
CA ALA A 137 -18.86 -26.15 22.56
C ALA A 137 -19.31 -24.71 22.85
N ASN A 138 -18.70 -23.76 22.14
CA ASN A 138 -18.89 -22.31 22.24
C ASN A 138 -19.68 -21.80 21.01
N PRO A 139 -21.02 -21.78 21.05
CA PRO A 139 -21.81 -21.26 19.94
C PRO A 139 -21.75 -19.73 19.84
N VAL A 140 -21.66 -19.22 18.61
CA VAL A 140 -21.75 -17.80 18.24
C VAL A 140 -22.86 -17.69 17.20
N LEU A 141 -23.83 -16.81 17.44
CA LEU A 141 -24.89 -16.54 16.48
C LEU A 141 -24.51 -15.39 15.57
N LEU A 142 -24.80 -15.55 14.27
CA LEU A 142 -24.63 -14.51 13.27
C LEU A 142 -25.98 -14.20 12.61
N THR A 143 -26.33 -12.93 12.52
CA THR A 143 -27.47 -12.51 11.68
C THR A 143 -27.16 -12.85 10.22
N PRO A 144 -28.17 -13.10 9.35
CA PRO A 144 -27.91 -13.28 7.94
C PRO A 144 -27.27 -12.02 7.36
N VAL A 145 -26.23 -12.18 6.54
CA VAL A 145 -25.60 -11.06 5.81
C VAL A 145 -26.68 -10.26 5.07
N GLY A 146 -26.57 -8.94 5.01
CA GLY A 146 -27.52 -8.10 4.27
C GLY A 146 -27.52 -8.44 2.78
N ARG A 147 -28.70 -8.46 2.17
CA ARG A 147 -28.86 -8.48 0.71
C ARG A 147 -28.77 -7.06 0.18
N ARG A 148 -28.01 -6.86 -0.89
CA ARG A 148 -27.68 -5.52 -1.43
C ARG A 148 -28.82 -4.91 -2.26
N PHE A 149 -29.88 -4.46 -1.59
CA PHE A 149 -31.00 -3.73 -2.22
C PHE A 149 -31.05 -2.27 -1.78
N PHE A 150 -30.75 -1.36 -2.70
CA PHE A 150 -30.88 0.07 -2.47
C PHE A 150 -32.27 0.55 -2.94
N ASP A 151 -32.85 1.52 -2.23
CA ASP A 151 -34.00 2.27 -2.71
C ASP A 151 -33.58 3.37 -3.70
N GLU A 152 -34.55 4.10 -4.26
CA GLU A 152 -34.30 5.18 -5.22
C GLU A 152 -33.46 6.33 -4.65
N ALA A 153 -33.40 6.46 -3.32
CA ALA A 153 -32.57 7.45 -2.63
C ALA A 153 -31.17 6.93 -2.29
N GLY A 154 -30.81 5.73 -2.75
CA GLY A 154 -29.52 5.09 -2.45
C GLY A 154 -29.40 4.64 -0.99
N LYS A 155 -30.51 4.44 -0.28
CA LYS A 155 -30.54 3.94 1.09
C LYS A 155 -30.88 2.45 1.13
N ARG A 156 -30.57 1.79 2.25
CA ARG A 156 -30.90 0.38 2.51
C ARG A 156 -32.39 0.12 2.36
N LYS A 157 -32.74 -0.88 1.55
CA LYS A 157 -34.05 -1.53 1.48
C LYS A 157 -33.91 -2.94 2.04
N ASP A 158 -34.33 -3.14 3.29
CA ASP A 158 -34.26 -4.44 3.96
C ASP A 158 -35.34 -5.40 3.43
N ASP A 159 -34.94 -6.62 3.08
CA ASP A 159 -35.81 -7.69 2.61
C ASP A 159 -35.72 -8.98 3.47
N HIS A 160 -34.96 -8.94 4.58
CA HIS A 160 -34.83 -10.05 5.52
C HIS A 160 -35.89 -10.03 6.62
N GLY A 161 -36.74 -9.02 6.69
CA GLY A 161 -37.87 -8.97 7.63
C GLY A 161 -37.46 -9.20 9.09
N GLU A 162 -38.18 -10.06 9.81
CA GLU A 162 -37.95 -10.30 11.24
C GLU A 162 -36.72 -11.17 11.56
N TYR A 163 -36.11 -11.83 10.57
CA TYR A 163 -35.11 -12.87 10.80
C TYR A 163 -33.85 -12.36 11.54
N PRO A 164 -33.22 -11.22 11.18
CA PRO A 164 -32.11 -10.66 11.95
C PRO A 164 -32.51 -10.33 13.40
N GLY A 165 -33.74 -9.82 13.61
CA GLY A 165 -34.29 -9.54 14.94
C GLY A 165 -34.37 -10.81 15.80
N VAL A 166 -34.89 -11.90 15.25
CA VAL A 166 -34.98 -13.19 15.95
C VAL A 166 -33.59 -13.71 16.36
N VAL A 167 -32.59 -13.60 15.49
CA VAL A 167 -31.21 -14.02 15.83
C VAL A 167 -30.68 -13.21 17.02
N ARG A 168 -30.87 -11.88 17.02
CA ARG A 168 -30.46 -11.00 18.13
C ARG A 168 -31.12 -11.41 19.44
N GLU A 169 -32.42 -11.69 19.40
CA GLU A 169 -33.19 -12.11 20.56
C GLU A 169 -32.77 -13.48 21.07
N VAL A 170 -32.57 -14.46 20.20
CA VAL A 170 -32.08 -15.80 20.59
C VAL A 170 -30.69 -15.70 21.19
N ALA A 171 -29.78 -14.90 20.61
CA ALA A 171 -28.44 -14.71 21.15
C ALA A 171 -28.47 -14.13 22.58
N LYS A 172 -29.29 -13.10 22.79
CA LYS A 172 -29.53 -12.51 24.11
C LYS A 172 -30.14 -13.51 25.09
N ALA A 173 -31.19 -14.23 24.68
CA ALA A 173 -31.91 -15.19 25.53
C ALA A 173 -31.03 -16.39 25.91
N GLN A 174 -30.24 -16.89 24.97
CA GLN A 174 -29.32 -18.01 25.20
C GLN A 174 -27.99 -17.57 25.82
N LYS A 175 -27.75 -16.27 26.00
CA LYS A 175 -26.49 -15.71 26.51
C LYS A 175 -25.29 -16.24 25.72
N VAL A 176 -25.30 -16.00 24.41
CA VAL A 176 -24.19 -16.35 23.50
C VAL A 176 -23.75 -15.10 22.74
N PRO A 177 -22.48 -15.03 22.30
CA PRO A 177 -22.03 -13.93 21.46
C PRO A 177 -22.87 -13.81 20.18
N LEU A 178 -23.06 -12.55 19.75
CA LEU A 178 -23.78 -12.19 18.55
C LEU A 178 -22.84 -11.41 17.63
N ILE A 179 -22.63 -11.87 16.40
CA ILE A 179 -22.06 -11.05 15.34
C ILE A 179 -23.21 -10.55 14.47
N ASP A 180 -23.54 -9.27 14.58
CA ASP A 180 -24.58 -8.66 13.76
C ASP A 180 -24.06 -8.36 12.34
N LEU A 181 -23.89 -9.43 11.57
CA LEU A 181 -23.33 -9.38 10.23
C LEU A 181 -24.26 -8.67 9.25
N HIS A 182 -25.56 -8.65 9.51
CA HIS A 182 -26.55 -7.87 8.77
C HIS A 182 -26.23 -6.37 8.84
N GLU A 183 -26.05 -5.80 10.03
CA GLU A 183 -25.70 -4.37 10.16
C GLU A 183 -24.28 -4.07 9.69
N LYS A 184 -23.31 -4.94 9.99
CA LYS A 184 -21.91 -4.74 9.56
C LYS A 184 -21.75 -4.77 8.04
N SER A 185 -22.43 -5.69 7.35
CA SER A 185 -22.41 -5.73 5.88
C SER A 185 -23.13 -4.52 5.27
N TRP A 186 -24.24 -4.07 5.86
CA TRP A 186 -24.90 -2.85 5.39
C TRP A 186 -24.10 -1.58 5.65
N ALA A 187 -23.34 -1.51 6.73
CA ALA A 187 -22.38 -0.41 6.94
C ALA A 187 -21.32 -0.39 5.82
N LEU A 188 -20.78 -1.56 5.45
CA LEU A 188 -19.86 -1.69 4.31
C LEU A 188 -20.53 -1.28 2.99
N TYR A 189 -21.74 -1.76 2.70
CA TYR A 189 -22.43 -1.43 1.45
C TYR A 189 -22.76 0.07 1.37
N SER A 190 -23.17 0.67 2.49
CA SER A 190 -23.50 2.10 2.56
C SER A 190 -22.26 2.97 2.38
N GLN A 191 -21.11 2.56 2.94
CA GLN A 191 -19.84 3.24 2.74
C GLN A 191 -19.38 3.22 1.28
N LEU A 192 -19.60 2.09 0.58
CA LEU A 192 -19.25 1.93 -0.83
C LEU A 192 -20.30 2.52 -1.80
N GLY A 193 -21.52 2.72 -1.31
CA GLY A 193 -22.68 3.08 -2.12
C GLY A 193 -23.14 1.96 -3.07
N GLU A 194 -24.19 2.23 -3.84
CA GLU A 194 -24.79 1.23 -4.73
C GLU A 194 -23.83 0.69 -5.79
N GLN A 195 -23.08 1.58 -6.44
CA GLN A 195 -22.14 1.21 -7.51
C GLN A 195 -20.88 0.55 -6.95
N GLY A 196 -20.27 1.13 -5.91
CA GLY A 196 -19.03 0.62 -5.31
C GLY A 196 -19.19 -0.72 -4.59
N SER A 197 -20.41 -1.08 -4.19
CA SER A 197 -20.70 -2.38 -3.56
C SER A 197 -20.91 -3.53 -4.55
N ARG A 198 -21.09 -3.25 -5.86
CA ARG A 198 -21.32 -4.30 -6.88
C ARG A 198 -20.22 -5.36 -6.91
N PRO A 199 -18.91 -5.02 -6.86
CA PRO A 199 -17.84 -6.02 -6.93
C PRO A 199 -17.80 -7.01 -5.78
N LEU A 200 -18.52 -6.76 -4.67
CA LEU A 200 -18.66 -7.73 -3.59
C LEU A 200 -19.46 -8.97 -4.03
N PHE A 201 -20.27 -8.89 -5.07
CA PHE A 201 -21.17 -9.96 -5.49
C PHE A 201 -20.66 -10.65 -6.75
N TRP A 202 -20.80 -11.99 -6.84
CA TRP A 202 -20.21 -12.73 -7.96
C TRP A 202 -20.86 -12.37 -9.29
N SER A 203 -22.12 -11.92 -9.26
CA SER A 203 -22.82 -11.45 -10.44
C SER A 203 -21.96 -10.43 -11.17
N TYR A 204 -21.26 -9.52 -10.48
CA TYR A 204 -20.31 -8.57 -11.08
C TYR A 204 -19.31 -9.20 -12.07
N LEU A 205 -18.85 -10.42 -11.81
CA LEU A 205 -17.80 -11.10 -12.55
C LEU A 205 -18.30 -11.86 -13.80
N ASN A 206 -19.61 -12.05 -13.97
CA ASN A 206 -20.19 -12.79 -15.11
C ASN A 206 -20.53 -11.87 -16.32
N GLY A 207 -19.64 -10.91 -16.63
CA GLY A 207 -19.80 -9.97 -17.75
C GLY A 207 -20.45 -8.63 -17.40
N TYR A 208 -20.47 -8.23 -16.12
CA TYR A 208 -21.21 -7.07 -15.61
C TYR A 208 -20.35 -5.80 -15.46
N TYR A 209 -19.16 -5.78 -16.05
CA TYR A 209 -18.34 -4.58 -16.30
C TYR A 209 -18.77 -3.81 -17.57
N GLN A 210 -19.81 -4.27 -18.28
CA GLN A 210 -20.35 -3.62 -19.47
C GLN A 210 -21.28 -2.44 -19.11
N LEU A 211 -21.25 -1.38 -19.92
CA LEU A 211 -22.06 -0.15 -19.78
C LEU A 211 -23.58 -0.39 -19.92
N ASN A 212 -24.02 -1.55 -20.42
CA ASN A 212 -25.44 -1.89 -20.58
C ASN A 212 -25.94 -2.79 -19.42
N PRO A 213 -27.05 -2.44 -18.75
CA PRO A 213 -27.60 -3.24 -17.67
C PRO A 213 -28.12 -4.58 -18.19
N VAL A 214 -27.66 -5.67 -17.57
CA VAL A 214 -28.26 -7.00 -17.70
C VAL A 214 -29.66 -6.96 -17.06
N PRO A 215 -30.65 -7.70 -17.57
CA PRO A 215 -31.98 -7.75 -16.97
C PRO A 215 -31.94 -8.04 -15.46
N PRO A 216 -32.78 -7.38 -14.63
CA PRO A 216 -32.76 -7.49 -13.16
C PRO A 216 -32.77 -8.94 -12.61
N ALA A 217 -33.40 -9.86 -13.34
CA ALA A 217 -33.49 -11.28 -12.98
C ALA A 217 -32.13 -12.02 -12.94
N LYS A 218 -31.04 -11.43 -13.43
CA LYS A 218 -29.68 -12.01 -13.34
C LYS A 218 -28.77 -11.32 -12.32
N ASN A 219 -29.22 -10.24 -11.66
CA ASN A 219 -28.42 -9.51 -10.67
C ASN A 219 -28.52 -10.15 -9.29
N ASP A 220 -27.57 -11.04 -8.97
CA ASP A 220 -27.47 -11.64 -7.64
C ASP A 220 -26.88 -10.63 -6.63
N ASN A 221 -27.69 -10.25 -5.64
CA ASN A 221 -27.35 -9.35 -4.53
C ASN A 221 -27.18 -10.09 -3.20
N THR A 222 -26.98 -11.40 -3.24
CA THR A 222 -26.86 -12.26 -2.06
C THR A 222 -25.50 -12.96 -2.00
N HIS A 223 -25.02 -13.51 -3.12
CA HIS A 223 -23.83 -14.36 -3.13
C HIS A 223 -22.58 -13.59 -3.56
N PHE A 224 -21.44 -13.90 -2.92
CA PHE A 224 -20.24 -13.08 -3.03
C PHE A 224 -19.30 -13.51 -4.15
N SER A 225 -18.56 -12.55 -4.69
CA SER A 225 -17.28 -12.79 -5.36
C SER A 225 -16.23 -13.20 -4.32
N GLU A 226 -15.02 -13.59 -4.76
CA GLU A 226 -13.88 -13.74 -3.85
C GLU A 226 -13.61 -12.47 -3.04
N TYR A 227 -13.54 -11.31 -3.72
CA TYR A 227 -13.40 -10.02 -3.05
C TYR A 227 -14.46 -9.81 -1.97
N GLY A 228 -15.74 -10.04 -2.28
CA GLY A 228 -16.81 -9.88 -1.28
C GLY A 228 -16.73 -10.88 -0.14
N ALA A 229 -16.41 -12.13 -0.43
CA ALA A 229 -16.24 -13.17 0.58
C ALA A 229 -15.11 -12.79 1.56
N THR A 230 -13.98 -12.29 1.05
CA THR A 230 -12.86 -11.79 1.87
C THR A 230 -13.29 -10.61 2.72
N ARG A 231 -14.02 -9.63 2.16
CA ARG A 231 -14.52 -8.46 2.91
C ARG A 231 -15.49 -8.85 4.02
N VAL A 232 -16.40 -9.80 3.77
CA VAL A 232 -17.34 -10.29 4.81
C VAL A 232 -16.59 -11.09 5.88
N ALA A 233 -15.64 -11.94 5.49
CA ALA A 233 -14.78 -12.67 6.42
C ALA A 233 -13.96 -11.72 7.32
N GLN A 234 -13.46 -10.59 6.79
CA GLN A 234 -12.83 -9.54 7.60
C GLN A 234 -13.77 -8.99 8.67
N LEU A 235 -15.04 -8.69 8.34
CA LEU A 235 -16.02 -8.21 9.31
C LEU A 235 -16.26 -9.22 10.44
N VAL A 236 -16.29 -10.51 10.12
CA VAL A 236 -16.45 -11.58 11.12
C VAL A 236 -15.19 -11.66 12.01
N ALA A 237 -13.99 -11.67 11.44
CA ALA A 237 -12.74 -11.72 12.20
C ALA A 237 -12.55 -10.49 13.11
N GLN A 238 -12.89 -9.31 12.61
CA GLN A 238 -12.90 -8.06 13.39
C GLN A 238 -13.87 -8.18 14.58
N SER A 239 -15.05 -8.76 14.37
CA SER A 239 -16.05 -8.94 15.43
C SER A 239 -15.57 -9.89 16.53
N VAL A 240 -14.78 -10.93 16.19
CA VAL A 240 -14.13 -11.81 17.17
C VAL A 240 -13.22 -10.99 18.09
N LYS A 241 -12.45 -10.04 17.53
CA LYS A 241 -11.58 -9.15 18.30
C LYS A 241 -12.36 -8.15 19.14
N GLU A 242 -13.34 -7.46 18.55
CA GLU A 242 -14.14 -6.41 19.22
C GLU A 242 -14.90 -6.94 20.44
N GLN A 243 -15.38 -8.19 20.38
CA GLN A 243 -16.12 -8.82 21.47
C GLN A 243 -15.21 -9.49 22.51
N ASN A 244 -13.88 -9.42 22.35
CA ASN A 244 -12.90 -10.10 23.20
C ASN A 244 -13.22 -11.58 23.40
N LEU A 245 -13.66 -12.27 22.34
CA LEU A 245 -13.87 -13.71 22.42
C LEU A 245 -12.52 -14.39 22.71
N PRO A 246 -12.47 -15.48 23.51
CA PRO A 246 -11.22 -16.22 23.72
C PRO A 246 -10.51 -16.62 22.42
N LEU A 247 -11.28 -16.83 21.34
CA LEU A 247 -10.77 -17.08 20.00
C LEU A 247 -9.86 -15.94 19.45
N ALA A 248 -9.97 -14.71 19.96
CA ALA A 248 -9.17 -13.58 19.54
C ALA A 248 -7.67 -13.74 19.81
N SER A 249 -7.27 -14.67 20.69
CA SER A 249 -5.85 -15.01 20.90
C SER A 249 -5.22 -15.68 19.69
N HIS A 250 -6.04 -16.33 18.84
CA HIS A 250 -5.61 -17.01 17.63
C HIS A 250 -5.69 -16.13 16.38
N LEU A 251 -6.12 -14.87 16.48
CA LEU A 251 -6.18 -13.98 15.32
C LEU A 251 -4.76 -13.65 14.84
N SER A 252 -4.51 -13.91 13.55
CA SER A 252 -3.22 -13.65 12.91
C SER A 252 -2.87 -12.17 12.97
N ARG A 253 -1.76 -11.87 13.63
CA ARG A 253 -1.17 -10.53 13.66
C ARG A 253 -0.55 -10.21 12.31
N ALA A 254 -0.70 -8.97 11.87
CA ALA A 254 0.11 -8.44 10.80
C ALA A 254 1.54 -8.16 11.34
N PRO A 255 2.55 -7.99 10.48
CA PRO A 255 3.89 -7.57 10.91
C PRO A 255 3.88 -6.26 11.74
N PHE A 256 2.88 -5.41 11.50
CA PHE A 256 2.78 -4.09 12.10
C PHE A 256 2.24 -4.08 13.52
N ASP A 257 2.76 -3.16 14.34
CA ASP A 257 2.39 -3.09 15.75
C ASP A 257 0.90 -2.87 15.96
N GLY A 258 0.29 -3.69 16.82
CA GLY A 258 -1.13 -3.61 17.15
C GLY A 258 -2.08 -3.92 15.98
N LYS A 259 -1.59 -4.39 14.83
CA LYS A 259 -2.41 -4.72 13.65
C LYS A 259 -2.59 -6.22 13.47
N TYR A 260 -3.73 -6.57 12.91
CA TYR A 260 -4.10 -7.92 12.49
C TYR A 260 -4.24 -7.98 10.97
N LEU A 261 -4.22 -9.19 10.41
CA LEU A 261 -4.40 -9.35 8.95
C LEU A 261 -5.74 -8.80 8.44
N PHE A 262 -6.78 -8.80 9.27
CA PHE A 262 -8.07 -8.19 8.89
C PHE A 262 -8.04 -6.65 8.88
N ASP A 263 -7.04 -6.00 9.48
CA ASP A 263 -6.87 -4.53 9.42
C ASP A 263 -6.22 -4.07 8.11
N LEU A 264 -5.65 -5.01 7.35
CA LEU A 264 -4.96 -4.71 6.10
C LEU A 264 -5.98 -4.51 4.95
N PRO A 265 -5.66 -3.64 3.97
CA PRO A 265 -6.51 -3.42 2.82
C PRO A 265 -6.68 -4.70 1.98
N VAL A 266 -7.87 -4.87 1.42
CA VAL A 266 -8.17 -5.90 0.41
C VAL A 266 -8.28 -5.20 -0.93
N VAL A 267 -7.46 -5.60 -1.88
CA VAL A 267 -7.39 -5.00 -3.21
C VAL A 267 -8.32 -5.78 -4.15
N LEU A 268 -9.16 -5.06 -4.90
CA LEU A 268 -9.96 -5.64 -5.96
C LEU A 268 -9.15 -5.71 -7.27
N GLU A 269 -8.79 -6.91 -7.69
CA GLU A 269 -8.04 -7.12 -8.93
C GLU A 269 -8.95 -7.13 -10.18
N PRO A 270 -8.42 -6.70 -11.34
CA PRO A 270 -9.15 -6.78 -12.61
C PRO A 270 -9.32 -8.22 -13.09
N MET A 271 -10.35 -8.44 -13.92
CA MET A 271 -10.55 -9.72 -14.61
C MET A 271 -10.81 -9.50 -16.10
N PHE A 272 -10.20 -10.35 -16.92
CA PHE A 272 -10.28 -10.26 -18.37
C PHE A 272 -10.89 -11.51 -18.97
N LYS A 273 -11.57 -11.33 -20.11
CA LYS A 273 -11.94 -12.46 -20.96
C LYS A 273 -10.67 -13.10 -21.55
N LYS A 274 -10.81 -14.34 -22.01
CA LYS A 274 -9.71 -15.10 -22.63
C LYS A 274 -9.41 -14.66 -24.07
N ASP A 275 -10.23 -13.78 -24.65
CA ASP A 275 -10.05 -13.22 -25.99
C ASP A 275 -8.71 -12.49 -26.12
N THR A 276 -8.00 -12.75 -27.23
CA THR A 276 -6.67 -12.19 -27.50
C THR A 276 -6.65 -11.41 -28.83
N PHE A 277 -6.16 -10.18 -28.76
CA PHE A 277 -6.06 -9.22 -29.85
C PHE A 277 -4.57 -8.95 -30.15
N ASN A 278 -3.97 -9.77 -31.02
CA ASN A 278 -2.54 -9.65 -31.36
C ASN A 278 -2.31 -8.47 -32.32
N ILE A 279 -1.44 -7.52 -31.95
CA ILE A 279 -1.18 -6.28 -32.71
C ILE A 279 -0.74 -6.53 -34.16
N VAL A 280 -0.13 -7.67 -34.48
CA VAL A 280 0.27 -8.04 -35.85
C VAL A 280 -0.94 -8.19 -36.77
N LYS A 281 -2.08 -8.69 -36.24
CA LYS A 281 -3.34 -8.76 -36.99
C LYS A 281 -3.92 -7.39 -37.33
N TYR A 282 -3.41 -6.34 -36.69
CA TYR A 282 -3.82 -4.95 -36.89
C TYR A 282 -2.79 -4.13 -37.69
N GLY A 283 -1.81 -4.81 -38.30
CA GLY A 283 -0.82 -4.21 -39.20
C GLY A 283 0.48 -3.79 -38.54
N ALA A 284 0.76 -4.22 -37.30
CA ALA A 284 2.03 -3.93 -36.64
C ALA A 284 3.20 -4.66 -37.33
N VAL A 285 4.33 -3.99 -37.48
CA VAL A 285 5.59 -4.51 -38.04
C VAL A 285 6.72 -4.35 -37.01
N ALA A 286 7.44 -5.45 -36.76
CA ALA A 286 8.41 -5.59 -35.68
C ALA A 286 9.86 -5.24 -36.08
N ASP A 287 10.05 -4.33 -37.02
CA ASP A 287 11.36 -4.01 -37.61
C ASP A 287 12.11 -2.88 -36.88
N GLY A 288 11.49 -2.31 -35.83
CA GLY A 288 12.00 -1.15 -35.09
C GLY A 288 11.99 0.18 -35.84
N GLN A 289 11.44 0.21 -37.05
CA GLN A 289 11.42 1.38 -37.92
C GLN A 289 9.99 1.84 -38.22
N ALA A 290 9.08 0.89 -38.44
CA ALA A 290 7.67 1.17 -38.68
C ALA A 290 7.01 1.76 -37.43
N LEU A 291 6.31 2.90 -37.59
CA LEU A 291 5.56 3.52 -36.52
C LEU A 291 4.23 2.78 -36.29
N ASN A 292 4.15 1.99 -35.23
CA ASN A 292 3.06 1.06 -34.96
C ASN A 292 1.86 1.67 -34.20
N THR A 293 1.85 2.99 -33.97
CA THR A 293 0.83 3.69 -33.15
C THR A 293 -0.60 3.31 -33.56
N GLU A 294 -0.86 3.26 -34.86
CA GLU A 294 -2.18 2.94 -35.40
C GLU A 294 -2.57 1.46 -35.21
N ALA A 295 -1.59 0.55 -35.27
CA ALA A 295 -1.84 -0.87 -35.01
C ALA A 295 -2.16 -1.13 -33.53
N PHE A 296 -1.45 -0.46 -32.62
CA PHE A 296 -1.78 -0.45 -31.19
C PHE A 296 -3.20 0.09 -30.95
N ARG A 297 -3.52 1.26 -31.51
CA ARG A 297 -4.85 1.87 -31.38
C ARG A 297 -5.96 0.92 -31.84
N LYS A 298 -5.83 0.34 -33.04
CA LYS A 298 -6.82 -0.61 -33.59
C LYS A 298 -7.00 -1.86 -32.70
N ALA A 299 -5.91 -2.42 -32.19
CA ALA A 299 -5.98 -3.59 -31.33
C ALA A 299 -6.65 -3.28 -29.99
N VAL A 300 -6.31 -2.15 -29.36
CA VAL A 300 -6.94 -1.67 -28.13
C VAL A 300 -8.42 -1.38 -28.33
N ASP A 301 -8.77 -0.70 -29.42
CA ASP A 301 -10.16 -0.38 -29.76
C ASP A 301 -11.00 -1.65 -29.95
N ALA A 302 -10.47 -2.63 -30.68
CA ALA A 302 -11.15 -3.92 -30.87
C ALA A 302 -11.28 -4.69 -29.56
N CYS A 303 -10.24 -4.68 -28.73
CA CYS A 303 -10.25 -5.34 -27.42
C CYS A 303 -11.29 -4.72 -26.48
N ALA A 304 -11.37 -3.39 -26.42
CA ALA A 304 -12.25 -2.66 -25.51
C ALA A 304 -13.74 -2.95 -25.71
N VAL A 305 -14.17 -3.36 -26.92
CA VAL A 305 -15.56 -3.73 -27.21
C VAL A 305 -16.00 -4.95 -26.41
N ASN A 306 -15.14 -5.98 -26.35
CA ASN A 306 -15.47 -7.25 -25.72
C ASN A 306 -14.79 -7.46 -24.36
N GLY A 307 -13.72 -6.72 -24.09
CA GLY A 307 -12.74 -6.99 -23.04
C GLY A 307 -11.83 -8.16 -23.40
N GLY A 308 -10.61 -8.16 -22.87
CA GLY A 308 -9.63 -9.22 -23.11
C GLY A 308 -8.20 -8.71 -23.07
N THR A 309 -7.32 -9.39 -23.82
CA THR A 309 -5.89 -9.10 -23.84
C THR A 309 -5.44 -8.60 -25.20
N VAL A 310 -4.81 -7.42 -25.26
CA VAL A 310 -4.02 -6.97 -26.41
C VAL A 310 -2.62 -7.59 -26.28
N LEU A 311 -2.25 -8.46 -27.21
CA LEU A 311 -0.97 -9.15 -27.20
C LEU A 311 0.05 -8.40 -28.06
N VAL A 312 1.15 -8.00 -27.42
CA VAL A 312 2.40 -7.54 -28.07
C VAL A 312 3.38 -8.71 -28.09
N PRO A 313 3.57 -9.40 -29.23
CA PRO A 313 4.49 -10.53 -29.29
C PRO A 313 5.95 -10.09 -29.24
N ARG A 314 6.87 -11.05 -29.17
CA ARG A 314 8.31 -10.81 -29.34
C ARG A 314 8.58 -9.95 -30.58
N GLY A 315 9.41 -8.92 -30.45
CA GLY A 315 9.74 -7.99 -31.53
C GLY A 315 10.21 -6.63 -31.02
N LEU A 316 10.76 -5.80 -31.92
CA LEU A 316 11.06 -4.40 -31.65
C LEU A 316 9.98 -3.51 -32.30
N TRP A 317 9.17 -2.86 -31.46
CA TRP A 317 7.96 -2.15 -31.86
C TRP A 317 8.13 -0.66 -31.61
N LEU A 318 8.49 0.11 -32.65
CA LEU A 318 8.50 1.56 -32.58
C LEU A 318 7.06 2.08 -32.56
N THR A 319 6.71 2.97 -31.64
CA THR A 319 5.36 3.54 -31.54
C THR A 319 5.36 4.95 -30.95
N GLY A 320 4.33 5.74 -31.26
CA GLY A 320 3.94 6.90 -30.47
C GLY A 320 3.09 6.48 -29.26
N PRO A 321 2.31 7.42 -28.67
CA PRO A 321 1.50 7.15 -27.50
C PRO A 321 0.51 5.98 -27.65
N ILE A 322 0.37 5.17 -26.61
CA ILE A 322 -0.65 4.13 -26.46
C ILE A 322 -1.68 4.61 -25.43
N VAL A 323 -2.94 4.74 -25.83
CA VAL A 323 -4.05 5.11 -24.94
C VAL A 323 -4.83 3.86 -24.59
N LEU A 324 -4.86 3.48 -23.31
CA LEU A 324 -5.62 2.35 -22.79
C LEU A 324 -7.12 2.63 -22.82
N LYS A 325 -7.91 1.55 -22.69
CA LYS A 325 -9.37 1.59 -22.60
C LYS A 325 -9.88 0.60 -21.55
N ASN A 326 -11.14 0.76 -21.13
CA ASN A 326 -11.82 -0.15 -20.22
C ASN A 326 -11.70 -1.61 -20.66
N ASN A 327 -11.52 -2.52 -19.70
CA ASN A 327 -11.49 -3.96 -19.93
C ASN A 327 -10.33 -4.46 -20.81
N VAL A 328 -9.25 -3.68 -20.94
CA VAL A 328 -8.07 -4.04 -21.74
C VAL A 328 -6.89 -4.43 -20.83
N ASN A 329 -6.35 -5.62 -21.06
CA ASN A 329 -5.03 -6.02 -20.60
C ASN A 329 -4.01 -5.87 -21.75
N LEU A 330 -3.09 -4.93 -21.66
CA LEU A 330 -1.96 -4.80 -22.58
C LEU A 330 -0.84 -5.76 -22.15
N HIS A 331 -0.70 -6.89 -22.84
CA HIS A 331 0.24 -7.94 -22.48
C HIS A 331 1.48 -7.94 -23.38
N LEU A 332 2.66 -7.74 -22.78
CA LEU A 332 3.95 -7.81 -23.46
C LEU A 332 4.57 -9.19 -23.28
N ALA A 333 4.62 -9.97 -24.35
CA ALA A 333 5.28 -11.26 -24.33
C ALA A 333 6.78 -11.11 -24.02
N THR A 334 7.38 -12.17 -23.47
CA THR A 334 8.83 -12.24 -23.29
C THR A 334 9.57 -11.94 -24.61
N GLY A 335 10.51 -11.00 -24.57
CA GLY A 335 11.26 -10.54 -25.74
C GLY A 335 10.55 -9.49 -26.60
N ALA A 336 9.39 -8.98 -26.18
CA ALA A 336 8.82 -7.76 -26.74
C ALA A 336 9.58 -6.53 -26.20
N LEU A 337 10.03 -5.65 -27.10
CA LEU A 337 10.58 -4.34 -26.79
C LEU A 337 9.71 -3.28 -27.49
N VAL A 338 8.93 -2.55 -26.71
CA VAL A 338 8.14 -1.41 -27.19
C VAL A 338 8.99 -0.15 -27.00
N GLN A 339 9.48 0.40 -28.10
CA GLN A 339 10.26 1.63 -28.11
C GLN A 339 9.33 2.80 -28.44
N PHE A 340 9.18 3.74 -27.52
CA PHE A 340 8.50 4.99 -27.81
C PHE A 340 9.40 5.89 -28.66
N THR A 341 8.81 6.58 -29.62
CA THR A 341 9.53 7.46 -30.55
C THR A 341 10.10 8.69 -29.83
N ALA A 342 11.32 9.08 -30.21
CA ALA A 342 11.95 10.33 -29.79
C ALA A 342 11.35 11.58 -30.50
N ASP A 343 10.50 11.38 -31.51
CA ASP A 343 9.79 12.48 -32.18
C ASP A 343 8.74 13.10 -31.23
N ARG A 344 9.14 14.21 -30.61
CA ARG A 344 8.33 14.96 -29.65
C ARG A 344 7.02 15.47 -30.26
N SER A 345 6.92 15.60 -31.59
CA SER A 345 5.70 16.03 -32.28
C SER A 345 4.54 15.04 -32.17
N GLN A 346 4.85 13.75 -31.91
CA GLN A 346 3.86 12.69 -31.69
C GLN A 346 3.12 12.79 -30.34
N TYR A 347 3.59 13.63 -29.42
CA TYR A 347 3.07 13.75 -28.05
C TYR A 347 2.39 15.12 -27.85
N PRO A 348 1.10 15.26 -28.21
CA PRO A 348 0.41 16.54 -28.15
C PRO A 348 0.43 17.14 -26.74
N LEU A 349 0.41 18.46 -26.65
CA LEU A 349 0.25 19.17 -25.38
C LEU A 349 -1.20 19.02 -24.90
N ILE A 350 -1.36 18.61 -23.65
CA ILE A 350 -2.66 18.35 -23.00
C ILE A 350 -2.72 19.02 -21.64
N LYS A 351 -3.94 19.35 -21.19
CA LYS A 351 -4.20 19.71 -19.79
C LYS A 351 -4.11 18.46 -18.92
N THR A 352 -3.26 18.50 -17.91
CA THR A 352 -3.04 17.41 -16.95
C THR A 352 -2.53 18.00 -15.62
N THR A 353 -1.79 17.22 -14.83
CA THR A 353 -1.10 17.70 -13.62
C THR A 353 0.41 17.54 -13.73
N TRP A 354 1.14 18.40 -13.01
CA TRP A 354 2.59 18.28 -12.82
C TRP A 354 2.92 18.71 -11.39
N GLU A 355 3.67 17.89 -10.65
CA GLU A 355 4.03 18.15 -9.25
C GLU A 355 2.83 18.54 -8.35
N GLY A 356 1.70 17.87 -8.54
CA GLY A 356 0.51 18.05 -7.70
C GLY A 356 -0.39 19.23 -8.05
N GLU A 357 -0.13 19.95 -9.15
CA GLU A 357 -0.90 21.11 -9.62
C GLU A 357 -1.39 20.92 -11.07
N GLU A 358 -2.46 21.61 -11.47
CA GLU A 358 -2.87 21.67 -12.87
C GLU A 358 -1.77 22.28 -13.76
N ALA A 359 -1.53 21.67 -14.92
CA ALA A 359 -0.49 22.07 -15.85
C ALA A 359 -0.81 21.68 -17.31
N ILE A 360 -0.09 22.30 -18.25
CA ILE A 360 0.04 21.80 -19.62
C ILE A 360 1.29 20.93 -19.71
N ARG A 361 1.16 19.70 -20.25
CA ARG A 361 2.27 18.77 -20.49
C ARG A 361 2.12 18.05 -21.82
N SER A 362 3.20 17.50 -22.35
CA SER A 362 3.11 16.50 -23.41
C SER A 362 2.36 15.26 -22.92
N GLN A 363 1.56 14.66 -23.80
CA GLN A 363 0.86 13.41 -23.55
C GLN A 363 1.84 12.29 -23.16
N ALA A 364 1.47 11.48 -22.17
CA ALA A 364 2.25 10.31 -21.76
C ALA A 364 2.37 9.25 -22.88
N PRO A 365 3.54 8.61 -23.04
CA PRO A 365 3.71 7.42 -23.87
C PRO A 365 2.65 6.33 -23.62
N ILE A 366 2.26 6.10 -22.36
CA ILE A 366 1.12 5.25 -22.01
C ILE A 366 0.16 6.05 -21.15
N SER A 367 -1.12 6.12 -21.54
CA SER A 367 -2.11 6.86 -20.77
C SER A 367 -3.47 6.19 -20.63
N GLY A 368 -4.21 6.57 -19.58
CA GLY A 368 -5.60 6.19 -19.38
C GLY A 368 -6.29 7.19 -18.44
N VAL A 369 -7.53 7.56 -18.75
CA VAL A 369 -8.33 8.50 -17.94
C VAL A 369 -9.73 7.92 -17.75
N ASP A 370 -10.23 7.93 -16.51
CA ASP A 370 -11.57 7.44 -16.14
C ASP A 370 -11.82 5.98 -16.57
N LEU A 371 -10.79 5.13 -16.47
CA LEU A 371 -10.86 3.73 -16.87
C LEU A 371 -11.13 2.80 -15.68
N THR A 372 -11.77 1.66 -15.93
CA THR A 372 -11.97 0.59 -14.97
C THR A 372 -11.57 -0.75 -15.59
N ASN A 373 -11.03 -1.66 -14.78
CA ASN A 373 -10.65 -3.01 -15.18
C ASN A 373 -9.57 -2.97 -16.27
N ILE A 374 -8.39 -2.47 -15.93
CA ILE A 374 -7.27 -2.28 -16.86
C ILE A 374 -6.03 -3.00 -16.36
N ALA A 375 -5.23 -3.51 -17.29
CA ALA A 375 -3.96 -4.11 -16.94
C ALA A 375 -2.86 -3.86 -17.96
N ILE A 376 -1.62 -3.89 -17.47
CA ILE A 376 -0.40 -4.04 -18.27
C ILE A 376 0.36 -5.20 -17.68
N THR A 377 0.56 -6.26 -18.45
CA THR A 377 1.13 -7.52 -17.94
C THR A 377 2.24 -8.07 -18.84
N GLY A 378 2.95 -9.10 -18.37
CA GLY A 378 3.95 -9.84 -19.15
C GLY A 378 5.37 -9.39 -18.86
N ASN A 379 6.34 -9.94 -19.59
CA ASN A 379 7.78 -9.81 -19.26
C ASN A 379 8.58 -9.09 -20.36
N GLY A 380 7.91 -8.27 -21.17
CA GLY A 380 8.58 -7.39 -22.13
C GLY A 380 9.04 -6.08 -21.52
N ILE A 381 9.61 -5.22 -22.38
CA ILE A 381 10.20 -3.93 -22.01
C ILE A 381 9.47 -2.80 -22.72
N PHE A 382 9.17 -1.72 -21.98
CA PHE A 382 8.87 -0.41 -22.53
C PHE A 382 10.09 0.51 -22.38
N ASP A 383 10.49 1.19 -23.46
CA ASP A 383 11.54 2.21 -23.44
C ASP A 383 10.97 3.57 -23.86
N GLY A 384 11.06 4.56 -22.98
CA GLY A 384 10.43 5.87 -23.17
C GLY A 384 11.16 6.86 -24.07
N ALA A 385 12.34 6.51 -24.61
CA ALA A 385 13.22 7.44 -25.34
C ALA A 385 13.51 8.75 -24.57
N GLY A 386 13.54 8.70 -23.24
CA GLY A 386 13.61 9.86 -22.37
C GLY A 386 14.89 10.70 -22.49
N ASP A 387 15.98 10.15 -23.04
CA ASP A 387 17.19 10.92 -23.36
C ASP A 387 16.93 12.03 -24.40
N ALA A 388 15.90 11.86 -25.25
CA ALA A 388 15.47 12.90 -26.17
C ALA A 388 14.78 14.08 -25.46
N TRP A 389 14.48 13.97 -24.16
CA TRP A 389 13.66 14.91 -23.40
C TRP A 389 14.39 15.56 -22.22
N ARG A 390 15.26 14.81 -21.55
CA ARG A 390 15.86 15.25 -20.28
C ARG A 390 17.09 16.13 -20.52
N PRO A 391 17.20 17.28 -19.84
CA PRO A 391 18.45 18.03 -19.85
C PRO A 391 19.48 17.33 -18.92
N VAL A 392 20.77 17.62 -19.10
CA VAL A 392 21.87 16.93 -18.39
C VAL A 392 22.87 17.94 -17.84
N LYS A 393 23.20 17.82 -16.55
CA LYS A 393 24.26 18.61 -15.90
C LYS A 393 25.63 18.06 -16.30
N LYS A 394 26.60 18.94 -16.62
CA LYS A 394 27.96 18.53 -17.01
C LYS A 394 28.63 17.63 -15.99
N ASN A 395 28.48 17.95 -14.70
CA ASN A 395 29.10 17.19 -13.60
C ASN A 395 28.52 15.78 -13.38
N LYS A 396 27.43 15.41 -14.07
CA LYS A 396 26.86 14.06 -14.05
C LYS A 396 27.52 13.12 -15.06
N LEU A 397 28.32 13.66 -15.99
CA LEU A 397 29.02 12.91 -17.01
C LEU A 397 30.54 13.10 -16.85
N ASN A 398 31.31 12.07 -17.20
CA ASN A 398 32.74 12.26 -17.40
C ASN A 398 33.01 13.06 -18.69
N GLU A 399 34.23 13.54 -18.87
CA GLU A 399 34.57 14.44 -19.99
C GLU A 399 34.26 13.80 -21.36
N THR A 400 34.59 12.51 -21.56
CA THR A 400 34.29 11.82 -22.82
C THR A 400 32.79 11.69 -23.07
N GLN A 401 31.99 11.38 -22.05
CA GLN A 401 30.54 11.32 -22.14
C GLN A 401 29.93 12.68 -22.45
N TRP A 402 30.41 13.74 -21.78
CA TRP A 402 29.97 15.10 -22.01
C TRP A 402 30.24 15.56 -23.45
N GLN A 403 31.46 15.35 -23.95
CA GLN A 403 31.81 15.72 -25.33
C GLN A 403 30.96 14.98 -26.36
N LYS A 404 30.68 13.68 -26.13
CA LYS A 404 29.77 12.91 -26.99
C LYS A 404 28.33 13.45 -26.96
N LEU A 405 27.82 13.81 -25.79
CA LEU A 405 26.48 14.39 -25.66
C LEU A 405 26.38 15.72 -26.41
N VAL A 406 27.34 16.62 -26.22
CA VAL A 406 27.37 17.90 -26.93
C VAL A 406 27.48 17.71 -28.45
N ALA A 407 28.31 16.75 -28.90
CA ALA A 407 28.45 16.43 -30.32
C ALA A 407 27.18 15.83 -30.95
N SER A 408 26.28 15.25 -30.14
CA SER A 408 25.01 14.69 -30.61
C SER A 408 23.95 15.75 -30.95
N GLY A 409 24.20 17.02 -30.63
CA GLY A 409 23.29 18.15 -30.87
C GLY A 409 22.84 18.82 -29.57
N GLY A 410 21.68 19.46 -29.57
CA GLY A 410 21.13 20.20 -28.43
C GLY A 410 21.72 21.61 -28.25
N VAL A 411 21.48 22.22 -27.09
CA VAL A 411 21.95 23.57 -26.74
C VAL A 411 22.54 23.58 -25.33
N LEU A 412 23.55 24.41 -25.09
CA LEU A 412 24.16 24.57 -23.77
C LEU A 412 23.58 25.80 -23.04
N SER A 413 23.61 25.76 -21.70
CA SER A 413 23.47 26.96 -20.88
C SER A 413 24.57 27.98 -21.20
N ASP A 414 24.36 29.26 -20.85
CA ASP A 414 25.37 30.31 -21.00
C ASP A 414 26.69 29.95 -20.28
N LYS A 415 26.58 29.28 -19.13
CA LYS A 415 27.72 28.79 -18.33
C LYS A 415 28.37 27.52 -18.88
N LYS A 416 27.77 26.87 -19.89
CA LYS A 416 28.22 25.60 -20.49
C LYS A 416 28.38 24.45 -19.48
N ASP A 417 27.63 24.53 -18.39
CA ASP A 417 27.57 23.54 -17.30
C ASP A 417 26.31 22.67 -17.36
N TYR A 418 25.42 22.95 -18.32
CA TYR A 418 24.15 22.25 -18.54
C TYR A 418 23.87 22.11 -20.03
N TRP A 419 23.42 20.93 -20.42
CA TRP A 419 22.98 20.61 -21.78
C TRP A 419 21.47 20.43 -21.81
N TYR A 420 20.83 20.95 -22.85
CA TYR A 420 19.40 20.84 -23.11
C TYR A 420 19.16 20.22 -24.48
N PRO A 421 18.12 19.38 -24.63
CA PRO A 421 17.85 18.68 -25.87
C PRO A 421 17.28 19.56 -27.00
N SER A 422 16.91 20.81 -26.70
CA SER A 422 16.53 21.83 -27.70
C SER A 422 16.53 23.24 -27.12
N ALA A 423 16.45 24.24 -28.01
CA ALA A 423 16.25 25.64 -27.64
C ALA A 423 14.93 25.86 -26.86
N GLY A 424 13.85 25.14 -27.21
CA GLY A 424 12.59 25.20 -26.48
C GLY A 424 12.71 24.67 -25.04
N SER A 425 13.50 23.60 -24.85
CA SER A 425 13.79 23.04 -23.53
C SER A 425 14.56 24.04 -22.65
N LEU A 426 15.61 24.67 -23.19
CA LEU A 426 16.35 25.74 -22.50
C LEU A 426 15.44 26.93 -22.16
N LYS A 427 14.64 27.40 -23.12
CA LYS A 427 13.72 28.53 -22.93
C LYS A 427 12.71 28.25 -21.80
N GLY A 428 12.09 27.07 -21.80
CA GLY A 428 11.16 26.68 -20.74
C GLY A 428 11.83 26.62 -19.36
N ASN A 429 13.06 26.10 -19.29
CA ASN A 429 13.82 26.06 -18.03
C ASN A 429 14.15 27.46 -17.49
N LEU A 430 14.51 28.41 -18.36
CA LEU A 430 14.77 29.79 -17.97
C LEU A 430 13.51 30.48 -17.41
N LEU A 431 12.35 30.25 -18.02
CA LEU A 431 11.07 30.77 -17.52
C LEU A 431 10.72 30.20 -16.14
N ALA A 432 10.91 28.89 -15.94
CA ALA A 432 10.64 28.24 -14.66
C ALA A 432 11.58 28.78 -13.56
N THR A 433 12.87 28.92 -13.86
CA THR A 433 13.88 29.42 -12.91
C THR A 433 13.63 30.89 -12.53
N ALA A 434 13.13 31.69 -13.47
CA ALA A 434 12.77 33.09 -13.23
C ALA A 434 11.50 33.26 -12.37
N GLY A 435 10.83 32.17 -11.97
CA GLY A 435 9.56 32.25 -11.22
C GLY A 435 8.41 32.83 -12.04
N THR A 436 8.50 32.79 -13.37
CA THR A 436 7.48 33.30 -14.31
C THR A 436 6.85 32.17 -15.15
N PRO A 437 6.42 31.03 -14.55
CA PRO A 437 5.71 30.02 -15.31
C PRO A 437 4.40 30.61 -15.85
N ARG A 438 4.12 30.33 -17.13
CA ARG A 438 2.84 30.72 -17.73
C ARG A 438 1.73 30.02 -16.97
N LYS A 439 0.77 30.79 -16.46
CA LYS A 439 -0.41 30.25 -15.73
C LYS A 439 -1.55 29.81 -16.67
N SER A 440 -1.36 29.93 -17.99
CA SER A 440 -2.37 29.52 -18.96
C SER A 440 -2.60 28.01 -18.90
N LEU A 441 -3.83 27.60 -19.18
CA LEU A 441 -4.22 26.21 -19.39
C LEU A 441 -4.68 25.96 -20.84
N ASP A 442 -4.32 26.87 -21.77
CA ASP A 442 -4.42 26.63 -23.21
C ASP A 442 -3.09 26.01 -23.70
N PRO A 443 -3.09 24.79 -24.25
CA PRO A 443 -1.88 24.18 -24.82
C PRO A 443 -1.11 25.04 -25.82
N LYS A 444 -1.81 25.87 -26.62
CA LYS A 444 -1.19 26.71 -27.65
C LYS A 444 -0.24 27.75 -27.07
N ASP A 445 -0.52 28.20 -25.85
CA ASP A 445 0.32 29.15 -25.13
C ASP A 445 1.65 28.54 -24.67
N PHE A 446 2.00 27.31 -25.08
CA PHE A 446 3.23 26.63 -24.68
C PHE A 446 4.00 25.99 -25.85
N ASP A 447 3.57 26.20 -27.10
CA ASP A 447 4.17 25.54 -28.27
C ASP A 447 5.69 25.83 -28.42
N ASP A 448 6.12 27.04 -28.09
CA ASP A 448 7.53 27.47 -28.13
C ASP A 448 8.42 26.85 -27.04
N ILE A 449 7.83 26.21 -26.03
CA ILE A 449 8.52 25.50 -24.94
C ILE A 449 8.04 24.04 -24.79
N ARG A 450 7.39 23.47 -25.80
CA ARG A 450 6.89 22.09 -25.78
C ARG A 450 7.89 21.08 -25.23
N ASP A 451 9.13 21.17 -25.68
CA ASP A 451 10.21 20.23 -25.33
C ASP A 451 10.66 20.31 -23.86
N PHE A 452 10.30 21.39 -23.16
CA PHE A 452 10.47 21.50 -21.71
C PHE A 452 9.37 20.76 -20.94
N LEU A 453 8.17 20.65 -21.51
CA LEU A 453 6.97 20.11 -20.89
C LEU A 453 6.89 18.57 -20.98
N ARG A 454 7.94 17.90 -20.49
CA ARG A 454 8.16 16.46 -20.60
C ARG A 454 6.95 15.62 -20.18
N PRO A 455 6.62 14.54 -20.90
CA PRO A 455 5.55 13.66 -20.46
C PRO A 455 6.00 12.75 -19.30
N ASN A 456 5.07 12.34 -18.43
CA ASN A 456 5.28 11.15 -17.60
C ASN A 456 5.23 9.92 -18.51
N MET A 457 5.91 8.82 -18.17
CA MET A 457 5.95 7.63 -19.03
C MET A 457 4.62 6.86 -19.04
N LEU A 458 4.14 6.45 -17.86
CA LEU A 458 2.82 5.84 -17.66
C LEU A 458 1.97 6.77 -16.78
N SER A 459 0.86 7.28 -17.32
CA SER A 459 -0.05 8.19 -16.61
C SER A 459 -1.47 7.62 -16.57
N LEU A 460 -1.95 7.25 -15.38
CA LEU A 460 -3.31 6.75 -15.17
C LEU A 460 -4.04 7.73 -14.26
N THR A 461 -5.15 8.30 -14.71
CA THR A 461 -5.90 9.32 -13.95
C THR A 461 -7.33 8.87 -13.71
N ARG A 462 -7.77 8.85 -12.44
CA ARG A 462 -9.12 8.45 -12.02
C ARG A 462 -9.50 7.04 -12.48
N CYS A 463 -8.51 6.15 -12.57
CA CYS A 463 -8.71 4.77 -12.98
C CYS A 463 -9.00 3.85 -11.77
N LYS A 464 -9.70 2.74 -12.00
CA LYS A 464 -10.06 1.76 -10.96
C LYS A 464 -9.74 0.33 -11.38
N GLN A 465 -9.41 -0.54 -10.44
CA GLN A 465 -9.10 -1.96 -10.69
C GLN A 465 -7.96 -2.10 -11.71
N ILE A 466 -6.76 -1.83 -11.24
CA ILE A 466 -5.57 -1.68 -12.06
C ILE A 466 -4.58 -2.78 -11.70
N LEU A 467 -4.12 -3.54 -12.69
CA LEU A 467 -3.03 -4.51 -12.54
C LEU A 467 -1.84 -4.12 -13.42
N LEU A 468 -0.71 -3.85 -12.80
CA LEU A 468 0.57 -3.61 -13.47
C LEU A 468 1.54 -4.72 -13.04
N GLU A 469 1.89 -5.62 -13.95
CA GLU A 469 2.56 -6.88 -13.57
C GLU A 469 3.69 -7.31 -14.50
N GLY A 470 4.87 -7.57 -13.93
CA GLY A 470 5.97 -8.31 -14.56
C GLY A 470 6.86 -7.54 -15.54
N PHE A 471 6.35 -6.47 -16.17
CA PHE A 471 7.09 -5.81 -17.26
C PHE A 471 8.24 -4.95 -16.73
N THR A 472 9.19 -4.65 -17.62
CA THR A 472 10.20 -3.62 -17.39
C THR A 472 9.79 -2.32 -18.07
N ILE A 473 9.95 -1.20 -17.38
CA ILE A 473 9.73 0.14 -17.92
C ILE A 473 10.98 0.99 -17.68
N GLN A 474 11.53 1.57 -18.73
CA GLN A 474 12.82 2.25 -18.65
C GLN A 474 12.89 3.52 -19.47
N ASN A 475 13.96 4.28 -19.25
CA ASN A 475 14.29 5.48 -20.01
C ASN A 475 13.13 6.48 -20.06
N SER A 476 12.49 6.72 -18.92
CA SER A 476 11.29 7.57 -18.79
C SER A 476 11.58 9.06 -18.98
N PRO A 477 10.84 9.82 -19.81
CA PRO A 477 11.08 11.26 -19.98
C PRO A 477 10.97 12.10 -18.70
N ALA A 478 10.12 11.67 -17.75
CA ALA A 478 9.95 12.24 -16.42
C ALA A 478 9.49 11.13 -15.43
N TRP A 479 8.48 11.35 -14.59
CA TRP A 479 7.96 10.34 -13.67
C TRP A 479 7.54 9.08 -14.43
N THR A 480 7.90 7.91 -13.89
CA THR A 480 7.82 6.65 -14.64
C THR A 480 6.42 6.05 -14.56
N ILE A 481 5.92 5.79 -13.37
CA ILE A 481 4.58 5.21 -13.14
C ILE A 481 3.79 6.17 -12.25
N HIS A 482 2.79 6.85 -12.83
CA HIS A 482 2.01 7.86 -12.13
C HIS A 482 0.50 7.55 -12.16
N PRO A 483 -0.01 6.78 -11.18
CA PRO A 483 -1.42 6.72 -10.87
C PRO A 483 -1.84 7.95 -10.05
N LEU A 484 -2.80 8.69 -10.59
CA LEU A 484 -3.41 9.86 -9.98
C LEU A 484 -4.89 9.59 -9.71
N LEU A 485 -5.36 9.79 -8.48
CA LEU A 485 -6.78 9.58 -8.10
C LEU A 485 -7.29 8.17 -8.44
N CYS A 486 -6.41 7.18 -8.42
CA CYS A 486 -6.74 5.81 -8.78
C CYS A 486 -7.13 4.96 -7.56
N GLU A 487 -7.90 3.90 -7.78
CA GLU A 487 -8.39 3.02 -6.72
C GLU A 487 -8.22 1.53 -7.06
N ASN A 488 -7.86 0.71 -6.08
CA ASN A 488 -7.60 -0.73 -6.24
C ASN A 488 -6.47 -0.99 -7.25
N ILE A 489 -5.25 -0.71 -6.79
CA ILE A 489 -4.03 -0.79 -7.62
C ILE A 489 -3.18 -1.96 -7.15
N THR A 490 -2.85 -2.88 -8.05
CA THR A 490 -1.84 -3.91 -7.86
C THR A 490 -0.66 -3.60 -8.76
N LEU A 491 0.51 -3.32 -8.18
CA LEU A 491 1.79 -3.25 -8.86
C LEU A 491 2.65 -4.43 -8.39
N ARG A 492 2.90 -5.41 -9.26
CA ARG A 492 3.53 -6.68 -8.89
C ARG A 492 4.70 -7.00 -9.81
N ASN A 493 5.87 -7.29 -9.25
CA ASN A 493 7.04 -7.75 -10.02
C ASN A 493 7.44 -6.84 -11.20
N VAL A 494 7.13 -5.54 -11.12
CA VAL A 494 7.51 -4.57 -12.16
C VAL A 494 8.92 -4.06 -11.89
N THR A 495 9.68 -3.88 -12.97
CA THR A 495 11.00 -3.25 -12.91
C THR A 495 10.96 -1.86 -13.52
N ALA A 496 11.34 -0.82 -12.77
CA ALA A 496 11.54 0.52 -13.31
C ALA A 496 13.04 0.86 -13.33
N LYS A 497 13.58 1.18 -14.51
CA LYS A 497 15.02 1.44 -14.70
C LYS A 497 15.27 2.75 -15.45
N ASN A 498 15.86 3.74 -14.79
CA ASN A 498 16.24 5.00 -15.40
C ASN A 498 17.72 5.31 -15.09
N PRO A 499 18.41 6.10 -15.94
CA PRO A 499 19.75 6.56 -15.60
C PRO A 499 19.73 7.29 -14.26
N TRP A 500 20.75 7.06 -13.41
CA TRP A 500 20.88 7.69 -12.10
C TRP A 500 20.91 9.23 -12.14
N TYR A 501 21.26 9.81 -13.29
CA TYR A 501 21.24 11.26 -13.54
C TYR A 501 19.94 11.75 -14.20
N GLY A 502 18.96 10.86 -14.43
CA GLY A 502 17.69 11.16 -15.06
C GLY A 502 16.83 12.06 -14.17
N GLN A 503 16.62 13.30 -14.61
CA GLN A 503 15.90 14.30 -13.82
C GLN A 503 14.42 13.97 -13.69
N ASN A 504 13.90 13.94 -12.45
CA ASN A 504 12.51 13.64 -12.12
C ASN A 504 12.07 12.29 -12.69
N THR A 505 12.93 11.27 -12.59
CA THR A 505 12.63 9.92 -13.11
C THR A 505 12.20 8.97 -12.01
N ASP A 506 11.41 9.48 -11.06
CA ASP A 506 10.76 8.73 -9.99
C ASP A 506 10.20 7.40 -10.54
N ALA A 507 10.38 6.31 -9.81
CA ALA A 507 9.91 5.00 -10.28
C ALA A 507 8.39 4.87 -10.16
N LEU A 508 7.84 5.21 -8.99
CA LEU A 508 6.41 5.14 -8.71
C LEU A 508 5.92 6.36 -7.92
N ASP A 509 4.92 7.04 -8.45
CA ASP A 509 4.24 8.17 -7.83
C ASP A 509 2.76 7.83 -7.60
N LEU A 510 2.41 7.40 -6.39
CA LEU A 510 1.03 7.20 -5.99
C LEU A 510 0.44 8.52 -5.50
N GLU A 511 -0.30 9.22 -6.38
CA GLU A 511 -0.88 10.52 -6.07
C GLU A 511 -2.38 10.45 -5.80
N SER A 512 -2.82 10.80 -4.58
CA SER A 512 -4.23 10.79 -4.17
C SER A 512 -4.93 9.44 -4.42
N CYS A 513 -4.21 8.32 -4.25
CA CYS A 513 -4.71 6.98 -4.58
C CYS A 513 -5.31 6.27 -3.36
N ARG A 514 -6.24 5.34 -3.59
CA ARG A 514 -6.89 4.59 -2.49
C ARG A 514 -6.82 3.09 -2.72
N THR A 515 -6.38 2.36 -1.69
CA THR A 515 -6.35 0.89 -1.66
C THR A 515 -5.44 0.29 -2.73
N GLY A 516 -4.33 -0.30 -2.29
CA GLY A 516 -3.48 -1.01 -3.23
C GLY A 516 -2.34 -1.78 -2.60
N VAL A 517 -1.61 -2.48 -3.45
CA VAL A 517 -0.41 -3.25 -3.11
C VAL A 517 0.69 -2.97 -4.12
N VAL A 518 1.90 -2.75 -3.60
CA VAL A 518 3.16 -2.75 -4.35
C VAL A 518 3.98 -3.92 -3.82
N GLU A 519 4.27 -4.90 -4.67
CA GLU A 519 4.97 -6.11 -4.22
C GLU A 519 5.98 -6.65 -5.23
N GLY A 520 7.10 -7.17 -4.74
CA GLY A 520 8.11 -7.84 -5.57
C GLY A 520 8.80 -6.95 -6.61
N CYS A 521 8.64 -5.62 -6.53
CA CYS A 521 9.13 -4.70 -7.54
C CYS A 521 10.63 -4.42 -7.39
N THR A 522 11.25 -3.95 -8.48
CA THR A 522 12.68 -3.55 -8.49
C THR A 522 12.83 -2.19 -9.14
N PHE A 523 13.35 -1.20 -8.40
CA PHE A 523 13.50 0.17 -8.87
C PHE A 523 14.96 0.62 -8.86
N ASP A 524 15.42 1.24 -9.94
CA ASP A 524 16.76 1.81 -10.08
C ASP A 524 16.64 3.06 -10.96
N VAL A 525 16.63 4.25 -10.35
CA VAL A 525 16.14 5.48 -10.97
C VAL A 525 16.93 6.73 -10.56
N GLY A 526 16.70 7.84 -11.26
CA GLY A 526 17.37 9.12 -11.01
C GLY A 526 16.67 10.04 -10.02
N ASP A 527 15.52 9.63 -9.44
CA ASP A 527 14.81 10.37 -8.40
C ASP A 527 14.20 9.42 -7.36
N ASP A 528 13.06 9.71 -6.71
CA ASP A 528 12.48 8.86 -5.67
C ASP A 528 12.08 7.44 -6.18
N GLY A 529 12.28 6.41 -5.36
CA GLY A 529 11.89 5.03 -5.67
C GLY A 529 10.39 4.82 -5.52
N ILE A 530 9.91 4.68 -4.29
CA ILE A 530 8.47 4.60 -3.99
C ILE A 530 8.01 5.93 -3.41
N CYS A 531 7.25 6.73 -4.16
CA CYS A 531 6.83 8.06 -3.75
C CYS A 531 5.31 8.17 -3.55
N ILE A 532 4.92 8.61 -2.35
CA ILE A 532 3.53 8.84 -1.97
C ILE A 532 3.23 10.34 -2.01
N LYS A 533 2.23 10.73 -2.81
CA LYS A 533 1.81 12.11 -3.03
C LYS A 533 0.29 12.26 -2.92
N SER A 534 -0.22 13.48 -2.85
CA SER A 534 -1.64 13.82 -2.73
C SER A 534 -1.89 15.29 -3.09
N GLY A 535 -1.25 15.78 -4.16
CA GLY A 535 -1.35 17.18 -4.59
C GLY A 535 -0.52 18.17 -3.77
N ARG A 536 -0.35 19.37 -4.32
CA ARG A 536 0.53 20.43 -3.76
C ARG A 536 -0.25 21.68 -3.36
N ASP A 537 0.15 22.24 -2.23
CA ASP A 537 -0.31 23.50 -1.67
C ASP A 537 -1.84 23.68 -1.71
N GLU A 538 -2.32 24.86 -2.11
CA GLU A 538 -3.75 25.20 -2.10
C GLU A 538 -4.57 24.25 -2.99
N GLN A 539 -4.06 23.86 -4.16
CA GLN A 539 -4.77 22.95 -5.06
C GLN A 539 -4.92 21.55 -4.44
N GLY A 540 -3.85 21.03 -3.82
CA GLY A 540 -3.89 19.75 -3.12
C GLY A 540 -4.82 19.79 -1.90
N ARG A 541 -4.83 20.89 -1.14
CA ARG A 541 -5.76 21.08 0.00
C ARG A 541 -7.21 21.14 -0.46
N LYS A 542 -7.51 21.89 -1.53
CA LYS A 542 -8.87 21.96 -2.13
C LYS A 542 -9.33 20.61 -2.66
N ARG A 543 -8.41 19.81 -3.25
CA ARG A 543 -8.71 18.45 -3.67
C ARG A 543 -9.07 17.58 -2.47
N GLY A 544 -8.30 17.65 -1.39
CA GLY A 544 -8.63 16.99 -0.11
C GLY A 544 -8.70 15.46 -0.18
N VAL A 545 -8.04 14.84 -1.17
CA VAL A 545 -8.00 13.39 -1.34
C VAL A 545 -6.61 12.89 -0.94
N PRO A 546 -6.48 12.12 0.16
CA PRO A 546 -5.21 11.56 0.56
C PRO A 546 -4.82 10.35 -0.29
N THR A 547 -3.53 9.98 -0.26
CA THR A 547 -3.15 8.61 -0.59
C THR A 547 -3.29 7.71 0.64
N GLU A 548 -4.11 6.67 0.55
CA GLU A 548 -4.43 5.85 1.73
C GLU A 548 -4.65 4.36 1.47
N ASN A 549 -4.39 3.55 2.51
CA ASN A 549 -4.61 2.11 2.54
C ASN A 549 -3.73 1.32 1.56
N PHE A 550 -2.41 1.48 1.64
CA PHE A 550 -1.46 0.77 0.78
C PHE A 550 -0.57 -0.19 1.54
N ILE A 551 -0.33 -1.35 0.94
CA ILE A 551 0.72 -2.28 1.34
C ILE A 551 1.89 -2.12 0.36
N VAL A 552 3.10 -2.00 0.88
CA VAL A 552 4.34 -2.05 0.11
C VAL A 552 5.19 -3.16 0.71
N ARG A 553 5.53 -4.17 -0.09
CA ARG A 553 6.28 -5.32 0.42
C ARG A 553 7.27 -5.91 -0.56
N ASP A 554 8.25 -6.65 -0.05
CA ASP A 554 9.15 -7.49 -0.85
C ASP A 554 9.82 -6.71 -2.00
N THR A 555 10.03 -5.41 -1.83
CA THR A 555 10.42 -4.48 -2.91
C THR A 555 11.85 -4.00 -2.70
N LYS A 556 12.59 -3.91 -3.80
CA LYS A 556 14.01 -3.51 -3.82
C LYS A 556 14.17 -2.18 -4.53
N VAL A 557 14.91 -1.26 -3.92
CA VAL A 557 15.29 0.02 -4.51
C VAL A 557 16.81 0.11 -4.53
N TYR A 558 17.38 0.31 -5.72
CA TYR A 558 18.80 0.57 -5.94
C TYR A 558 19.04 2.08 -5.88
N HIS A 559 19.77 2.67 -6.84
CA HIS A 559 19.96 4.11 -6.86
C HIS A 559 18.58 4.80 -6.96
N ALA A 560 18.34 5.75 -6.06
CA ALA A 560 17.16 6.62 -6.03
C ALA A 560 17.41 7.74 -5.01
N HIS A 561 16.70 8.86 -5.09
CA HIS A 561 16.76 9.90 -4.07
C HIS A 561 16.13 9.47 -2.72
N GLY A 562 15.33 8.39 -2.74
CA GLY A 562 14.66 7.85 -1.57
C GLY A 562 14.17 6.43 -1.79
N GLY A 563 14.36 5.54 -0.82
CA GLY A 563 13.81 4.17 -0.87
C GLY A 563 12.28 4.17 -0.79
N PHE A 564 11.74 4.60 0.36
CA PHE A 564 10.31 4.85 0.55
C PHE A 564 10.09 6.30 0.98
N VAL A 565 9.25 7.00 0.22
CA VAL A 565 9.14 8.46 0.26
C VAL A 565 7.69 8.88 0.44
N ILE A 566 7.46 9.87 1.32
CA ILE A 566 6.19 10.61 1.38
C ILE A 566 6.49 12.09 1.14
N GLY A 567 5.83 12.66 0.14
CA GLY A 567 5.92 14.08 -0.22
C GLY A 567 6.84 14.39 -1.41
N SER A 568 7.11 15.67 -1.71
CA SER A 568 6.70 16.82 -0.90
C SER A 568 5.23 17.20 -1.07
N GLU A 569 4.61 16.75 -2.16
CA GLU A 569 3.24 17.05 -2.55
C GLU A 569 2.27 16.21 -1.71
N MET A 570 2.13 16.52 -0.42
CA MET A 570 1.31 15.75 0.54
C MET A 570 0.09 16.54 1.06
N SER A 571 -0.37 17.55 0.33
CA SER A 571 -1.36 18.53 0.81
C SER A 571 -2.76 17.93 1.06
N GLY A 572 -3.17 16.92 0.28
CA GLY A 572 -4.37 16.12 0.53
C GLY A 572 -4.24 15.11 1.67
N GLY A 573 -3.02 14.85 2.16
CA GLY A 573 -2.69 13.91 3.23
C GLY A 573 -2.23 12.53 2.76
N ALA A 574 -1.71 11.73 3.70
CA ALA A 574 -1.39 10.32 3.45
C ALA A 574 -1.61 9.49 4.72
N ARG A 575 -2.22 8.31 4.61
CA ARG A 575 -2.49 7.49 5.81
C ARG A 575 -2.69 6.00 5.60
N ASN A 576 -2.52 5.24 6.66
CA ASN A 576 -2.67 3.78 6.67
C ASN A 576 -1.78 3.13 5.60
N LEU A 577 -0.48 3.40 5.70
CA LEU A 577 0.54 2.85 4.81
C LEU A 577 1.34 1.79 5.57
N TYR A 578 1.53 0.65 4.92
CA TYR A 578 2.06 -0.58 5.51
C TYR A 578 3.26 -1.06 4.70
N VAL A 579 4.47 -0.76 5.14
CA VAL A 579 5.72 -1.04 4.41
C VAL A 579 6.49 -2.14 5.12
N TYR A 580 6.79 -3.26 4.46
CA TYR A 580 7.54 -4.32 5.12
C TYR A 580 8.38 -5.21 4.20
N ASN A 581 9.48 -5.75 4.74
CA ASN A 581 10.41 -6.59 3.99
C ASN A 581 10.95 -5.93 2.71
N CYS A 582 11.49 -4.72 2.84
CA CYS A 582 12.07 -3.96 1.72
C CYS A 582 13.59 -3.81 1.86
N THR A 583 14.27 -3.63 0.73
CA THR A 583 15.74 -3.44 0.70
C THR A 583 16.11 -2.20 -0.11
N PHE A 584 16.89 -1.29 0.47
CA PHE A 584 17.35 -0.05 -0.19
C PHE A 584 18.88 -0.01 -0.28
N MET A 585 19.43 0.13 -1.48
CA MET A 585 20.86 -0.04 -1.75
C MET A 585 21.38 1.12 -2.59
N GLY A 586 22.20 1.99 -2.01
CA GLY A 586 22.76 3.13 -2.73
C GLY A 586 21.78 4.28 -2.98
N THR A 587 20.67 4.34 -2.23
CA THR A 587 19.73 5.48 -2.27
C THR A 587 20.32 6.67 -1.53
N ASP A 588 19.94 7.90 -1.90
CA ASP A 588 20.35 9.10 -1.16
C ASP A 588 19.78 9.12 0.26
N VAL A 589 18.52 8.73 0.43
CA VAL A 589 17.85 8.62 1.73
C VAL A 589 17.14 7.26 1.80
N GLY A 590 17.13 6.63 2.97
CA GLY A 590 16.40 5.39 3.18
C GLY A 590 14.89 5.60 3.25
N LEU A 591 14.39 5.93 4.44
CA LEU A 591 13.01 6.34 4.69
C LEU A 591 12.93 7.87 4.66
N ARG A 592 12.23 8.46 3.67
CA ARG A 592 12.25 9.89 3.39
C ARG A 592 10.87 10.54 3.52
N PHE A 593 10.65 11.31 4.58
CA PHE A 593 9.38 12.01 4.81
C PHE A 593 9.60 13.53 4.73
N LYS A 594 9.08 14.16 3.67
CA LYS A 594 9.39 15.55 3.32
C LYS A 594 8.13 16.40 3.15
N THR A 595 8.11 17.58 3.75
CA THR A 595 7.06 18.59 3.59
C THR A 595 7.61 20.01 3.85
N ALA A 596 6.81 21.03 3.58
CA ALA A 596 7.15 22.43 3.80
C ALA A 596 5.91 23.24 4.23
N ARG A 597 6.15 24.39 4.87
CA ARG A 597 5.09 25.40 5.05
C ARG A 597 4.47 25.76 3.70
N GLY A 598 3.16 25.93 3.69
CA GLY A 598 2.38 26.11 2.47
C GLY A 598 1.73 24.83 1.98
N ARG A 599 2.27 23.63 2.32
CA ARG A 599 1.65 22.36 1.94
C ARG A 599 0.34 22.11 2.67
N GLY A 600 0.33 22.26 4.00
CA GLY A 600 -0.77 21.77 4.83
C GLY A 600 -0.82 20.24 4.87
N GLY A 601 -2.01 19.67 5.05
CA GLY A 601 -2.20 18.21 5.03
C GLY A 601 -1.64 17.49 6.26
N VAL A 602 -2.05 16.23 6.41
CA VAL A 602 -1.62 15.38 7.53
C VAL A 602 -1.13 14.04 6.99
N VAL A 603 0.06 13.62 7.45
CA VAL A 603 0.55 12.25 7.27
C VAL A 603 0.43 11.51 8.59
N GLU A 604 -0.34 10.42 8.61
CA GLU A 604 -0.59 9.64 9.82
C GLU A 604 -0.77 8.14 9.61
N ASN A 605 -0.55 7.35 10.66
CA ASN A 605 -0.72 5.89 10.63
C ASN A 605 0.18 5.22 9.57
N ILE A 606 1.49 5.45 9.71
CA ILE A 606 2.51 4.87 8.84
C ILE A 606 3.23 3.77 9.61
N PHE A 607 3.23 2.56 9.06
CA PHE A 607 3.81 1.38 9.67
C PHE A 607 4.93 0.84 8.79
N VAL A 608 6.11 0.64 9.36
CA VAL A 608 7.30 0.12 8.69
C VAL A 608 7.87 -1.04 9.51
N ASP A 609 8.09 -2.21 8.89
CA ASP A 609 8.70 -3.37 9.55
C ASP A 609 9.67 -4.12 8.61
N GLY A 610 10.95 -4.23 8.98
CA GLY A 610 11.89 -5.02 8.18
C GLY A 610 12.36 -4.26 6.95
N VAL A 611 13.23 -3.27 7.18
CA VAL A 611 13.88 -2.52 6.10
C VAL A 611 15.39 -2.61 6.27
N ASP A 612 16.05 -3.17 5.26
CA ASP A 612 17.50 -3.33 5.23
C ASP A 612 18.13 -2.36 4.22
N MET A 613 19.18 -1.66 4.66
CA MET A 613 19.79 -0.54 3.94
C MET A 613 21.31 -0.64 3.91
N THR A 614 21.91 -0.30 2.77
CA THR A 614 23.37 -0.13 2.64
C THR A 614 23.71 1.04 1.74
N ASP A 615 24.83 1.69 2.05
CA ASP A 615 25.43 2.76 1.24
C ASP A 615 24.49 3.96 1.01
N ILE A 616 23.82 4.39 2.08
CA ILE A 616 22.91 5.54 2.03
C ILE A 616 23.72 6.84 2.06
N ALA A 617 23.53 7.72 1.07
CA ALA A 617 24.38 8.92 0.95
C ALA A 617 24.11 9.96 2.06
N GLY A 618 22.84 10.19 2.37
CA GLY A 618 22.31 11.13 3.35
C GLY A 618 21.79 10.43 4.60
N GLU A 619 20.49 10.52 4.86
CA GLU A 619 19.87 10.01 6.08
C GLU A 619 19.29 8.60 5.91
N ALA A 620 19.50 7.72 6.90
CA ALA A 620 18.80 6.42 6.91
C ALA A 620 17.30 6.60 7.17
N ILE A 621 16.94 7.47 8.12
CA ILE A 621 15.54 7.84 8.41
C ILE A 621 15.45 9.36 8.53
N LEU A 622 14.67 9.98 7.64
CA LEU A 622 14.48 11.42 7.55
C LEU A 622 13.02 11.82 7.75
N PHE A 623 12.79 12.74 8.68
CA PHE A 623 11.58 13.54 8.75
C PHE A 623 11.95 15.03 8.67
N ASP A 624 11.42 15.72 7.68
CA ASP A 624 11.78 17.11 7.42
C ASP A 624 10.59 17.96 6.98
N MET A 625 10.29 19.01 7.75
CA MET A 625 9.26 20.00 7.46
C MET A 625 9.82 21.31 6.83
N TYR A 626 11.10 21.32 6.43
CA TYR A 626 11.78 22.42 5.74
C TYR A 626 12.21 22.07 4.30
N TYR A 627 11.44 21.22 3.61
CA TYR A 627 11.72 20.86 2.22
C TYR A 627 11.87 22.10 1.31
N ALA A 628 12.74 21.98 0.30
CA ALA A 628 13.18 23.05 -0.62
C ALA A 628 14.01 24.20 -0.01
N ALA A 629 14.09 24.32 1.33
CA ALA A 629 15.08 25.18 1.96
C ALA A 629 16.48 24.54 2.02
N LYS A 630 16.56 23.20 1.90
CA LYS A 630 17.79 22.42 1.84
C LYS A 630 17.55 21.05 1.18
N ASP A 631 18.41 20.66 0.25
CA ASP A 631 18.46 19.28 -0.26
C ASP A 631 19.16 18.37 0.80
N PRO A 632 18.62 17.19 1.16
CA PRO A 632 19.29 16.25 2.06
C PRO A 632 20.70 15.86 1.60
N VAL A 633 20.94 15.75 0.29
CA VAL A 633 22.28 15.54 -0.28
C VAL A 633 22.65 16.75 -1.12
N PRO A 634 23.30 17.78 -0.52
CA PRO A 634 23.65 18.98 -1.26
C PRO A 634 24.64 18.66 -2.38
N LEU A 635 24.38 19.20 -3.57
CA LEU A 635 25.32 19.11 -4.69
C LEU A 635 26.58 19.95 -4.37
N ALA A 636 27.70 19.62 -5.02
CA ALA A 636 28.94 20.38 -4.85
C ALA A 636 28.72 21.88 -5.15
N GLY A 637 28.91 22.73 -4.13
CA GLY A 637 28.73 24.19 -4.22
C GLY A 637 27.40 24.73 -3.65
N GLU A 638 26.48 23.87 -3.19
CA GLU A 638 25.25 24.30 -2.52
C GLU A 638 25.47 24.61 -1.03
N SER A 639 24.66 25.52 -0.49
CA SER A 639 24.77 25.95 0.91
C SER A 639 24.49 24.79 1.86
N THR A 640 25.37 24.59 2.83
CA THR A 640 25.22 23.62 3.92
C THR A 640 24.59 24.22 5.18
N ALA A 641 24.29 25.52 5.17
CA ALA A 641 23.76 26.24 6.32
C ALA A 641 22.37 25.71 6.73
N PRO A 642 22.10 25.55 8.04
CA PRO A 642 20.78 25.12 8.52
C PRO A 642 19.70 26.17 8.21
N PRO A 643 18.44 25.76 7.95
CA PRO A 643 17.35 26.69 7.74
C PRO A 643 17.11 27.53 9.00
N VAL A 644 16.62 28.76 8.81
CA VAL A 644 16.25 29.64 9.94
C VAL A 644 15.06 29.03 10.68
N ILE A 645 15.27 28.65 11.94
CA ILE A 645 14.23 28.10 12.81
C ILE A 645 13.51 29.26 13.50
N ALA A 646 12.40 29.68 12.91
CA ALA A 646 11.49 30.67 13.49
C ALA A 646 10.05 30.15 13.46
N ALA A 647 9.28 30.47 14.51
CA ALA A 647 7.86 30.17 14.57
C ALA A 647 7.07 31.05 13.60
N GLN A 648 6.02 30.50 13.02
CA GLN A 648 5.05 31.22 12.18
C GLN A 648 3.63 30.99 12.71
N PRO A 649 2.65 31.87 12.40
CA PRO A 649 1.26 31.62 12.73
C PRO A 649 0.72 30.34 12.08
N LEU A 650 -0.03 29.55 12.84
CA LEU A 650 -0.73 28.37 12.32
C LEU A 650 -1.78 28.77 11.28
N ASN A 651 -1.83 28.02 10.18
CA ASN A 651 -2.85 28.14 9.15
C ASN A 651 -3.07 26.79 8.44
N GLU A 652 -3.99 26.74 7.49
CA GLU A 652 -4.28 25.52 6.71
C GLU A 652 -3.08 24.96 5.92
N GLY A 653 -2.07 25.80 5.64
CA GLY A 653 -0.81 25.44 5.00
C GLY A 653 0.26 24.93 5.96
N THR A 654 0.00 24.86 7.27
CA THR A 654 0.92 24.24 8.23
C THR A 654 0.78 22.70 8.17
N PRO A 655 1.80 21.95 7.73
CA PRO A 655 1.70 20.50 7.60
C PRO A 655 1.85 19.78 8.95
N GLN A 656 1.47 18.50 9.03
CA GLN A 656 1.72 17.66 10.20
C GLN A 656 2.16 16.24 9.84
N PHE A 657 3.22 15.76 10.49
CA PHE A 657 3.57 14.34 10.57
C PHE A 657 3.25 13.81 11.97
N LYS A 658 2.50 12.69 12.04
CA LYS A 658 2.24 11.99 13.31
C LYS A 658 1.98 10.50 13.15
N GLY A 659 2.09 9.71 14.22
CA GLY A 659 1.62 8.32 14.22
C GLY A 659 2.44 7.40 13.31
N PHE A 660 3.76 7.44 13.45
CA PHE A 660 4.68 6.52 12.75
C PHE A 660 5.12 5.40 13.69
N ARG A 661 5.13 4.17 13.19
CA ARG A 661 5.59 2.97 13.89
C ARG A 661 6.60 2.26 13.00
N ILE A 662 7.89 2.43 13.28
CA ILE A 662 9.00 1.88 12.52
C ILE A 662 9.70 0.83 13.36
N ARG A 663 9.94 -0.36 12.81
CA ARG A 663 10.59 -1.45 13.52
C ARG A 663 11.48 -2.30 12.62
N ASN A 664 12.46 -2.97 13.23
CA ASN A 664 13.35 -3.92 12.57
C ASN A 664 14.05 -3.28 11.35
N VAL A 665 14.82 -2.23 11.61
CA VAL A 665 15.53 -1.47 10.57
C VAL A 665 17.02 -1.63 10.71
N THR A 666 17.70 -2.06 9.65
CA THR A 666 19.16 -2.16 9.61
C THR A 666 19.71 -1.22 8.55
N CYS A 667 20.70 -0.41 8.91
CA CYS A 667 21.40 0.46 7.97
C CYS A 667 22.91 0.34 8.15
N LYS A 668 23.60 -0.05 7.08
CA LYS A 668 25.05 -0.06 7.01
C LYS A 668 25.56 1.09 6.15
N GLY A 669 25.95 2.18 6.78
CA GLY A 669 26.48 3.37 6.12
C GLY A 669 25.37 4.37 5.79
N ALA A 670 25.41 5.51 6.50
CA ALA A 670 24.62 6.70 6.26
C ALA A 670 25.39 7.95 6.73
N THR A 671 25.04 9.14 6.25
CA THR A 671 25.52 10.39 6.86
C THR A 671 24.87 10.61 8.24
N THR A 672 23.56 10.46 8.37
CA THR A 672 22.87 10.53 9.67
C THR A 672 21.98 9.31 9.87
N GLY A 673 21.98 8.72 11.06
CA GLY A 673 21.10 7.60 11.38
C GLY A 673 19.63 8.03 11.38
N ILE A 674 19.29 9.01 12.22
CA ILE A 674 17.92 9.52 12.33
C ILE A 674 17.95 11.05 12.36
N LEU A 675 17.25 11.70 11.44
CA LEU A 675 17.00 13.13 11.44
C LEU A 675 15.50 13.40 11.58
N VAL A 676 15.12 14.14 12.63
CA VAL A 676 13.77 14.67 12.84
C VAL A 676 13.87 16.18 12.93
N ARG A 677 13.21 16.89 12.01
CA ARG A 677 13.18 18.35 11.97
C ARG A 677 11.76 18.87 11.74
N GLY A 678 11.08 19.20 12.85
CA GLY A 678 9.73 19.77 12.85
C GLY A 678 9.72 21.30 12.82
N LEU A 679 8.52 21.88 12.89
CA LEU A 679 8.36 23.34 12.98
C LEU A 679 8.15 23.78 14.44
N PRO A 680 8.65 24.96 14.86
CA PRO A 680 8.41 25.48 16.21
C PRO A 680 6.93 25.61 16.60
N GLU A 681 6.07 25.97 15.65
CA GLU A 681 4.63 26.07 15.84
C GLU A 681 3.89 24.74 15.70
N MET A 682 4.53 23.73 15.11
CA MET A 682 3.92 22.45 14.75
C MET A 682 4.97 21.33 14.71
N SER A 683 5.23 20.76 15.88
CA SER A 683 6.25 19.72 16.05
C SER A 683 5.86 18.41 15.35
N ILE A 684 6.86 17.70 14.83
CA ILE A 684 6.70 16.28 14.44
C ILE A 684 6.40 15.50 15.71
N LYS A 685 5.38 14.63 15.69
CA LYS A 685 5.00 13.94 16.93
C LYS A 685 4.57 12.49 16.80
N ASP A 686 4.59 11.77 17.92
CA ASP A 686 4.11 10.39 18.00
C ASP A 686 4.83 9.46 16.99
N ILE A 687 6.15 9.44 17.10
CA ILE A 687 7.03 8.60 16.29
C ILE A 687 7.65 7.54 17.20
N SER A 688 7.51 6.26 16.84
CA SER A 688 8.17 5.16 17.54
C SER A 688 9.10 4.43 16.58
N ILE A 689 10.37 4.26 16.98
CA ILE A 689 11.37 3.46 16.27
C ILE A 689 11.88 2.38 17.24
N GLU A 690 11.69 1.12 16.89
CA GLU A 690 12.06 -0.02 17.74
C GLU A 690 12.96 -1.03 17.01
N ASN A 691 13.93 -1.61 17.70
CA ASN A 691 14.82 -2.65 17.14
C ASN A 691 15.52 -2.17 15.84
N ALA A 692 16.37 -1.15 15.96
CA ALA A 692 17.11 -0.62 14.81
C ALA A 692 18.62 -0.67 15.03
N VAL A 693 19.38 -0.94 13.98
CA VAL A 693 20.86 -0.90 13.98
C VAL A 693 21.32 0.02 12.87
N LEU A 694 21.91 1.15 13.23
CA LEU A 694 22.24 2.23 12.30
C LEU A 694 23.74 2.58 12.40
N GLU A 695 24.50 2.21 11.37
CA GLU A 695 25.88 2.66 11.14
C GLU A 695 25.88 3.95 10.32
N SER A 696 26.44 5.03 10.88
CA SER A 696 26.36 6.35 10.28
C SER A 696 27.49 7.29 10.72
N LYS A 697 27.61 8.47 10.10
CA LYS A 697 28.49 9.54 10.64
C LYS A 697 27.90 10.14 11.90
N LYS A 698 26.66 10.62 11.84
CA LYS A 698 25.90 11.19 12.97
C LYS A 698 24.83 10.21 13.45
N GLY A 699 24.59 10.14 14.76
CA GLY A 699 23.56 9.28 15.33
C GLY A 699 22.15 9.85 15.17
N LEU A 700 21.58 10.38 16.27
CA LEU A 700 20.26 11.02 16.29
C LEU A 700 20.40 12.54 16.28
N VAL A 701 19.65 13.21 15.40
CA VAL A 701 19.42 14.66 15.44
C VAL A 701 17.91 14.90 15.48
N CYS A 702 17.42 15.46 16.59
CA CYS A 702 15.99 15.63 16.86
C CYS A 702 15.68 17.08 17.24
N GLN A 703 14.91 17.77 16.41
CA GLN A 703 14.60 19.20 16.53
C GLN A 703 13.10 19.44 16.36
N GLU A 704 12.52 20.22 17.28
CA GLU A 704 11.09 20.57 17.26
C GLU A 704 10.18 19.34 17.17
N ALA A 705 10.35 18.42 18.12
CA ALA A 705 9.65 17.14 18.16
C ALA A 705 8.95 16.88 19.50
N GLU A 706 7.86 16.11 19.44
CA GLU A 706 7.06 15.75 20.61
C GLU A 706 6.75 14.23 20.62
N ASN A 707 6.77 13.58 21.78
CA ASN A 707 6.35 12.17 21.90
C ASN A 707 7.15 11.24 20.96
N ILE A 708 8.49 11.35 20.96
CA ILE A 708 9.37 10.50 20.18
C ILE A 708 9.88 9.36 21.07
N ARG A 709 9.75 8.12 20.61
CA ARG A 709 10.20 6.92 21.31
C ARG A 709 11.22 6.16 20.48
N LEU A 710 12.43 5.99 21.01
CA LEU A 710 13.42 5.04 20.52
C LEU A 710 13.54 3.90 21.53
N LYS A 711 13.39 2.64 21.07
CA LYS A 711 13.52 1.46 21.93
C LYS A 711 14.43 0.42 21.31
N ASN A 712 15.44 -0.05 22.05
CA ASN A 712 16.38 -1.06 21.55
C ASN A 712 17.03 -0.62 20.21
N VAL A 713 17.60 0.59 20.20
CA VAL A 713 18.22 1.18 19.01
C VAL A 713 19.74 1.24 19.20
N THR A 714 20.47 0.71 18.24
CA THR A 714 21.94 0.75 18.17
C THR A 714 22.38 1.84 17.21
N LEU A 715 23.06 2.87 17.74
CA LEU A 715 23.63 3.99 16.99
C LEU A 715 25.15 3.84 16.93
N LEU A 716 25.65 3.31 15.81
CA LEU A 716 27.08 3.13 15.54
C LEU A 716 27.64 4.38 14.82
N SER A 717 27.49 5.55 15.46
CA SER A 717 27.95 6.81 14.88
C SER A 717 29.46 7.00 15.03
N THR A 718 30.12 7.55 14.02
CA THR A 718 31.56 7.89 14.07
C THR A 718 31.80 9.28 14.66
N GLU A 719 30.90 10.23 14.42
CA GLU A 719 30.81 11.49 15.15
C GLU A 719 30.06 11.23 16.47
N THR A 720 30.72 11.51 17.59
CA THR A 720 30.21 11.17 18.94
C THR A 720 30.13 12.38 19.87
N ALA A 721 30.17 13.60 19.32
CA ALA A 721 30.12 14.86 20.08
C ALA A 721 28.93 15.77 19.66
N PRO A 722 27.68 15.26 19.64
CA PRO A 722 27.21 14.10 20.42
C PRO A 722 26.81 12.88 19.57
N VAL A 723 26.51 11.75 20.23
CA VAL A 723 25.81 10.60 19.62
C VAL A 723 24.34 10.94 19.36
N MET A 724 23.69 11.63 20.30
CA MET A 724 22.30 12.06 20.21
C MET A 724 22.17 13.55 20.51
N GLU A 725 21.45 14.29 19.67
CA GLU A 725 21.13 15.69 19.88
C GLU A 725 19.61 15.89 19.90
N VAL A 726 19.12 16.56 20.95
CA VAL A 726 17.72 16.91 21.15
C VAL A 726 17.60 18.42 21.38
N GLN A 727 16.82 19.10 20.55
CA GLN A 727 16.64 20.55 20.60
C GLN A 727 15.17 20.94 20.54
N ASN A 728 14.74 21.85 21.44
CA ASN A 728 13.36 22.33 21.53
C ASN A 728 12.30 21.22 21.45
N SER A 729 12.54 20.09 22.11
CA SER A 729 11.71 18.89 21.96
C SER A 729 11.29 18.35 23.32
N HIS A 730 10.08 17.78 23.40
CA HIS A 730 9.52 17.31 24.67
C HIS A 730 8.87 15.94 24.63
N ASN A 731 8.88 15.27 25.79
CA ASN A 731 8.43 13.88 25.95
C ASN A 731 9.19 12.91 25.01
N ILE A 732 10.51 12.89 25.15
CA ILE A 732 11.40 12.04 24.35
C ILE A 732 11.79 10.84 25.20
N ALA A 733 11.49 9.62 24.75
CA ALA A 733 11.84 8.38 25.44
C ALA A 733 12.93 7.63 24.68
N LEU A 734 14.11 7.50 25.29
CA LEU A 734 15.29 6.82 24.79
C LEU A 734 15.55 5.58 25.67
N ASP A 735 15.06 4.42 25.25
CA ASP A 735 14.98 3.21 26.06
C ASP A 735 15.85 2.07 25.49
N GLY A 736 16.94 1.73 26.17
CA GLY A 736 17.86 0.68 25.70
C GLY A 736 18.62 1.11 24.45
N ILE A 737 19.26 2.28 24.50
CA ILE A 737 20.12 2.76 23.41
C ILE A 737 21.50 2.10 23.53
N HIS A 738 21.97 1.53 22.44
CA HIS A 738 23.31 0.99 22.29
C HIS A 738 24.15 1.93 21.41
N TYR A 739 25.41 2.14 21.75
CA TYR A 739 26.29 3.07 21.04
C TYR A 739 27.76 2.68 21.20
N THR A 740 28.62 3.25 20.36
CA THR A 740 30.05 2.97 20.36
C THR A 740 30.71 3.33 21.69
N LYS A 741 31.43 2.38 22.30
CA LYS A 741 32.20 2.62 23.53
C LYS A 741 33.27 3.71 23.30
N GLY A 742 33.39 4.62 24.25
CA GLY A 742 34.35 5.73 24.20
C GLY A 742 33.81 6.99 23.52
N ALA A 743 32.52 7.04 23.18
CA ALA A 743 31.86 8.23 22.64
C ALA A 743 32.15 9.48 23.49
N GLU A 744 32.44 10.62 22.85
CA GLU A 744 32.80 11.87 23.56
C GLU A 744 31.65 12.41 24.41
N LEU A 745 30.44 12.47 23.83
CA LEU A 745 29.22 12.96 24.47
C LEU A 745 28.03 12.11 24.02
N LEU A 746 27.34 11.44 24.96
CA LEU A 746 26.19 10.61 24.61
C LEU A 746 24.99 11.46 24.17
N LEU A 747 24.55 12.40 24.99
CA LEU A 747 23.34 13.20 24.72
C LEU A 747 23.57 14.70 24.93
N ARG A 748 23.33 15.50 23.89
CA ARG A 748 23.20 16.95 24.01
C ARG A 748 21.72 17.35 24.00
N VAL A 749 21.33 18.16 24.98
CA VAL A 749 20.00 18.77 25.02
C VAL A 749 20.13 20.29 24.99
N THR A 750 19.47 20.94 24.04
CA THR A 750 19.46 22.41 23.90
C THR A 750 18.05 22.96 23.71
N GLY A 751 17.89 24.28 23.78
CA GLY A 751 16.60 24.95 23.56
C GLY A 751 15.74 25.08 24.81
N ASP A 752 15.11 26.23 24.98
CA ASP A 752 14.30 26.57 26.17
C ASP A 752 12.99 25.77 26.27
N ARG A 753 12.52 25.18 25.17
CA ARG A 753 11.34 24.31 25.13
C ARG A 753 11.62 22.84 25.42
N SER A 754 12.89 22.46 25.61
CA SER A 754 13.24 21.06 25.87
C SER A 754 12.88 20.60 27.28
N LYS A 755 12.07 19.54 27.40
CA LYS A 755 11.65 18.95 28.69
C LYS A 755 11.22 17.49 28.57
N ASP A 756 11.16 16.78 29.70
CA ASP A 756 10.68 15.38 29.76
C ASP A 756 11.44 14.41 28.85
N ILE A 757 12.77 14.54 28.80
CA ILE A 757 13.65 13.65 28.05
C ILE A 757 14.08 12.53 28.98
N ARG A 758 13.70 11.30 28.67
CA ARG A 758 13.92 10.13 29.51
C ARG A 758 14.94 9.22 28.85
N LEU A 759 16.04 8.95 29.54
CA LEU A 759 17.04 7.96 29.15
C LEU A 759 16.97 6.79 30.12
N THR A 760 16.51 5.64 29.63
CA THR A 760 16.25 4.43 30.44
C THR A 760 16.95 3.23 29.85
N ASN A 761 17.35 2.25 30.68
CA ASN A 761 18.00 1.01 30.24
C ASN A 761 19.25 1.17 29.34
N THR A 762 19.87 2.36 29.33
CA THR A 762 21.05 2.70 28.53
C THR A 762 22.28 2.78 29.43
N ASN A 763 23.37 2.10 29.06
CA ASN A 763 24.62 2.16 29.82
C ASN A 763 25.39 3.45 29.52
N ILE A 764 25.06 4.53 30.23
CA ILE A 764 25.66 5.87 30.04
C ILE A 764 27.18 5.89 30.27
N LYS A 765 27.71 4.96 31.09
CA LYS A 765 29.13 4.90 31.44
C LYS A 765 30.05 4.51 30.27
N LEU A 766 29.49 4.13 29.11
CA LEU A 766 30.28 3.87 27.91
C LEU A 766 30.75 5.17 27.23
N ALA A 767 30.16 6.33 27.54
CA ALA A 767 30.59 7.62 27.04
C ALA A 767 31.58 8.30 28.00
N LYS A 768 32.40 9.23 27.49
CA LYS A 768 33.24 10.09 28.34
C LYS A 768 32.41 11.13 29.09
N LYS A 769 31.35 11.62 28.45
CA LYS A 769 30.35 12.52 29.05
C LYS A 769 28.94 12.03 28.73
N ASP A 770 28.13 11.87 29.77
CA ASP A 770 26.77 11.34 29.63
C ASP A 770 25.82 12.35 28.98
N VAL A 771 25.71 13.54 29.56
CA VAL A 771 24.75 14.57 29.13
C VAL A 771 25.37 15.96 29.16
N GLU A 772 25.01 16.76 28.17
CA GLU A 772 25.29 18.19 28.10
C GLU A 772 23.98 18.97 27.95
N LEU A 773 23.72 19.89 28.89
CA LEU A 773 22.55 20.77 28.84
C LEU A 773 22.97 22.17 28.39
N GLY A 774 22.29 22.71 27.38
CA GLY A 774 22.44 24.10 26.98
C GLY A 774 21.99 25.07 28.07
N GLN A 775 22.50 26.31 28.04
CA GLN A 775 22.27 27.31 29.10
C GLN A 775 20.79 27.59 29.42
N LYS A 776 19.91 27.44 28.43
CA LYS A 776 18.47 27.71 28.56
C LYS A 776 17.63 26.46 28.91
N VAL A 777 18.26 25.30 29.08
CA VAL A 777 17.56 24.05 29.38
C VAL A 777 17.40 23.89 30.90
N ALA A 778 16.20 23.57 31.36
CA ALA A 778 15.97 23.31 32.79
C ALA A 778 16.80 22.12 33.28
N LYS A 779 17.36 22.20 34.50
CA LYS A 779 18.20 21.11 35.08
C LYS A 779 17.48 19.76 35.17
N LYS A 780 16.14 19.77 35.28
CA LYS A 780 15.28 18.58 35.36
C LYS A 780 14.74 18.11 34.00
N ALA A 781 15.18 18.73 32.90
CA ALA A 781 14.71 18.39 31.56
C ALA A 781 15.07 16.96 31.15
N VAL A 782 16.14 16.40 31.74
CA VAL A 782 16.58 15.02 31.50
C VAL A 782 16.40 14.19 32.77
N VAL A 783 15.72 13.06 32.64
CA VAL A 783 15.52 12.07 33.72
C VAL A 783 16.20 10.78 33.33
N PHE A 784 17.03 10.27 34.24
CA PHE A 784 17.64 8.95 34.12
C PHE A 784 16.86 7.95 34.97
N ALA A 785 16.44 6.83 34.39
CA ALA A 785 15.97 5.69 35.17
C ALA A 785 17.05 4.59 35.13
N LYS A 786 17.57 4.23 36.31
CA LYS A 786 18.55 3.15 36.46
C LYS A 786 17.90 1.78 36.22
N ARG A 787 18.69 0.83 35.74
CA ARG A 787 18.50 -0.59 36.06
C ARG A 787 18.95 -0.84 37.48
#